data_AF-A0A0Q1G392-F1
#
_entry.id   AF-A0A0Q1G392-F1
#
_cell.length_a   1.000
_cell.length_b   1.000
_cell.length_c   1.000
_cell.angle_alpha   90.00
_cell.angle_beta   90.00
_cell.angle_gamma   90.00
#
_symmetry.space_group_name_H-M   'P 1'
#
loop_
_entity.id
_entity.type
_entity.pdbx_description
1 polymer ?
#
loop_
_entity_poly.entity_id
_entity_poly.type
_entity_poly.pdbx_seq_one_letter_code
_entity_poly.pdbx_strand_id
1 'polypeptide(L)'
;MKILEILDKYSDATIDQLSTDKVDESANLRLPRNIIIQEISAALSSLTYVAGALAPSRPPTYAFIRILLDAENYLLPIEGFQENVLKLTKEMTRKADTGSGLTPGKNYQLYLNVLKNAWEHENKIDRSEAFLLETLRKELNIWTREHLLLEHHPDVRRLWDQANAYISARNHLLITGLVLTYQNNYVIAEEVAVQIRRAWGIELGRNDYFRLLSSIKRNQIHRVLEKIGLPVSGNKEQKTQTVLDSLIPPNEFLYTLHIDELRDFCRDNGIQVSGTKVEVISNIIEFYDNKKDLIEEKEVEIQSPFPENPEEREITNDVFSKLLLNLTNDQLYDILSQSFLKTSGTKEEKVNRLIDSPWSERTLLNKLRRIDLSELCKKLNIRVSGVKRELIERLIEGASTLFNEATLKAVEQDQEASMEAKGVKDELEKEKFESPIITKTRIDKPKGYMEISKDFPELDEDEKIILSLIKETRSLTEHDIERASSRHGLGWFLIKAHMSEMTNKLKNMNKNPLNIRSVRSINIYEWAGEFISEEKKIELRSARDVIDALRQGVVPDKNLDLLVIGQKKQRQHLLELLEEAKNKSPFKFIKGPYGSGKTFLCSWLREQAVNKKFTTSTVNIGPDQPLSDLPIFYSGLINGLRTSEKRDSSALVDIIESWLLNIHKKTAKIENLSAINNENLQKLTSLVEKRVEGELSYFSDLDPGFAPALRAFYKARSNGDQVTASIAIAWLNGSKTISGRNLHTIGVKGCLESNQVFPRIRALIELIKGTRYEGLLLIVDELELIRRFPQTRQREQALEILRLLIDESGKNGFPGCLLIFTGTDMFFEDDRAGLKSYEALAERIISPNTPDGVISLRQPVINLEGLDHEKLFRVTSKIRDIHGVAYSWDSKTRLPDESLKNLVREWTSFGDDTVSRKPRPILRELINILDLCEENPDLSYNELFRISLTNKENFNQVNTILD
;
A
#
# COMPACT_ATOMS: atom_id res chain seq x y z
N MET A 1 14.79 -27.28 -1.87
CA MET A 1 14.58 -26.97 -0.44
C MET A 1 13.55 -25.87 -0.30
N LYS A 2 12.69 -25.93 0.72
CA LYS A 2 11.68 -24.90 0.98
C LYS A 2 12.30 -23.68 1.65
N ILE A 3 11.74 -22.51 1.37
CA ILE A 3 12.26 -21.25 1.90
C ILE A 3 12.28 -21.19 3.43
N LEU A 4 11.23 -21.70 4.09
CA LEU A 4 11.13 -21.72 5.55
C LEU A 4 12.23 -22.57 6.20
N GLU A 5 12.55 -23.72 5.61
CA GLU A 5 13.61 -24.61 6.11
C GLU A 5 15.00 -23.97 6.06
N ILE A 6 15.24 -23.14 5.04
CA ILE A 6 16.48 -22.38 4.88
C ILE A 6 16.54 -21.24 5.89
N LEU A 7 15.48 -20.44 5.99
CA LEU A 7 15.41 -19.26 6.87
C LEU A 7 15.43 -19.63 8.36
N ASP A 8 14.91 -20.79 8.76
CA ASP A 8 14.95 -21.24 10.14
C ASP A 8 16.39 -21.40 10.68
N LYS A 9 17.35 -21.69 9.79
CA LYS A 9 18.78 -21.82 10.13
C LYS A 9 19.54 -20.50 10.15
N TYR A 10 18.90 -19.38 9.79
CA TYR A 10 19.56 -18.08 9.70
C TYR A 10 19.63 -17.40 11.07
N SER A 11 20.71 -16.66 11.28
CA SER A 11 20.84 -15.77 12.44
C SER A 11 19.84 -14.62 12.35
N ASP A 12 19.43 -14.08 13.50
CA ASP A 12 18.49 -12.96 13.54
C ASP A 12 19.01 -11.73 12.80
N ALA A 13 20.32 -11.47 12.83
CA ALA A 13 20.93 -10.38 12.06
C ALA A 13 20.78 -10.55 10.54
N THR A 14 20.89 -11.79 10.05
CA THR A 14 20.71 -12.10 8.62
C THR A 14 19.25 -12.01 8.21
N ILE A 15 18.33 -12.42 9.09
CA ILE A 15 16.88 -12.29 8.87
C ILE A 15 16.47 -10.82 8.85
N ASP A 16 16.97 -10.01 9.79
CA ASP A 16 16.71 -8.57 9.85
C ASP A 16 17.22 -7.87 8.57
N GLN A 17 18.43 -8.19 8.12
CA GLN A 17 18.99 -7.65 6.87
C GLN A 17 18.18 -8.05 5.62
N LEU A 18 17.68 -9.30 5.56
CA LEU A 18 16.83 -9.76 4.47
C LEU A 18 15.43 -9.11 4.48
N SER A 19 15.02 -8.54 5.61
CA SER A 19 13.70 -7.94 5.79
C SER A 19 13.61 -6.46 5.42
N THR A 20 14.75 -5.75 5.33
CA THR A 20 14.86 -4.29 5.09
C THR A 20 14.03 -3.74 3.93
N ASP A 21 13.88 -4.49 2.83
CA ASP A 21 13.10 -4.09 1.65
C ASP A 21 11.75 -4.81 1.50
N LYS A 22 11.44 -5.72 2.44
CA LYS A 22 10.22 -6.55 2.48
C LYS A 22 9.30 -6.16 3.64
N VAL A 23 9.84 -5.43 4.61
CA VAL A 23 9.17 -4.89 5.78
C VAL A 23 9.35 -3.36 5.74
N ASP A 24 8.25 -2.61 5.84
CA ASP A 24 8.30 -1.14 5.87
C ASP A 24 9.10 -0.66 7.11
N GLU A 25 10.36 -0.25 6.94
CA GLU A 25 11.24 0.31 8.00
C GLU A 25 10.74 1.64 8.61
N SER A 26 9.53 2.09 8.25
CA SER A 26 8.87 3.24 8.87
C SER A 26 8.53 3.04 10.37
N ALA A 27 8.62 1.81 10.87
CA ALA A 27 8.44 1.47 12.27
C ALA A 27 9.79 1.07 12.90
N ASN A 28 10.35 1.92 13.76
CA ASN A 28 11.44 1.55 14.68
C ASN A 28 10.96 0.52 15.73
N LEU A 29 10.49 -0.64 15.31
CA LEU A 29 9.98 -1.74 16.12
C LEU A 29 10.45 -3.07 15.52
N ARG A 30 11.23 -3.85 16.28
CA ARG A 30 11.70 -5.17 15.87
C ARG A 30 10.52 -6.15 15.91
N LEU A 31 10.02 -6.55 14.74
CA LEU A 31 8.95 -7.55 14.63
C LEU A 31 9.42 -8.91 15.19
N PRO A 32 8.51 -9.76 15.72
CA PRO A 32 8.85 -11.12 16.11
C PRO A 32 9.41 -11.94 14.95
N ARG A 33 10.47 -12.74 15.20
CA ARG A 33 11.19 -13.55 14.19
C ARG A 33 10.26 -14.35 13.27
N ASN A 34 9.25 -15.02 13.84
CA ASN A 34 8.31 -15.83 13.06
C ASN A 34 7.48 -15.01 12.07
N ILE A 35 7.14 -13.76 12.43
CA ILE A 35 6.41 -12.85 11.54
C ILE A 35 7.34 -12.36 10.44
N ILE A 36 8.59 -11.98 10.77
CA ILE A 36 9.57 -11.58 9.75
C ILE A 36 9.84 -12.70 8.75
N ILE A 37 10.01 -13.94 9.22
CA ILE A 37 10.19 -15.11 8.33
C ILE A 37 8.97 -15.32 7.43
N GLN A 38 7.75 -15.15 7.96
CA GLN A 38 6.53 -15.26 7.16
C GLN A 38 6.42 -14.15 6.11
N GLU A 39 6.75 -12.91 6.44
CA GLU A 39 6.76 -11.79 5.50
C GLU A 39 7.83 -11.96 4.42
N ILE A 40 9.05 -12.36 4.79
CA ILE A 40 10.11 -12.69 3.83
C ILE A 40 9.65 -13.82 2.91
N SER A 41 9.06 -14.88 3.46
CA SER A 41 8.53 -16.01 2.70
C SER A 41 7.40 -15.59 1.75
N ALA A 42 6.49 -14.73 2.19
CA ALA A 42 5.37 -14.23 1.39
C ALA A 42 5.85 -13.33 0.25
N ALA A 43 6.79 -12.42 0.53
CA ALA A 43 7.40 -11.56 -0.48
C ALA A 43 8.17 -12.38 -1.53
N LEU A 44 9.02 -13.31 -1.11
CA LEU A 44 9.82 -14.14 -2.02
C LEU A 44 8.99 -15.18 -2.80
N SER A 45 7.79 -15.50 -2.33
CA SER A 45 6.81 -16.32 -3.08
C SER A 45 5.96 -15.50 -4.06
N SER A 46 6.03 -14.16 -4.02
CA SER A 46 5.25 -13.28 -4.88
C SER A 46 5.96 -12.98 -6.19
N LEU A 47 5.30 -13.24 -7.32
CA LEU A 47 5.80 -12.89 -8.66
C LEU A 47 6.09 -11.38 -8.77
N THR A 48 5.25 -10.53 -8.19
CA THR A 48 5.40 -9.07 -8.27
C THR A 48 6.69 -8.60 -7.60
N TYR A 49 7.01 -9.16 -6.43
CA TYR A 49 8.25 -8.83 -5.72
C TYR A 49 9.46 -9.39 -6.45
N VAL A 50 9.45 -10.68 -6.83
CA VAL A 50 10.58 -11.31 -7.53
C VAL A 50 10.86 -10.63 -8.88
N ALA A 51 9.83 -10.30 -9.66
CA ALA A 51 10.00 -9.54 -10.89
C ALA A 51 10.54 -8.12 -10.63
N GLY A 52 10.06 -7.46 -9.57
CA GLY A 52 10.57 -6.15 -9.15
C GLY A 52 12.03 -6.18 -8.69
N ALA A 53 12.46 -7.24 -7.99
CA ALA A 53 13.84 -7.42 -7.54
C ALA A 53 14.79 -7.84 -8.67
N LEU A 54 14.28 -8.56 -9.68
CA LEU A 54 15.01 -8.92 -10.89
C LEU A 54 15.13 -7.76 -11.88
N ALA A 55 14.15 -6.87 -11.97
CA ALA A 55 14.14 -5.76 -12.93
C ALA A 55 15.39 -4.83 -12.88
N PRO A 56 15.91 -4.41 -11.70
CA PRO A 56 17.15 -3.61 -11.63
C PRO A 56 18.44 -4.45 -11.64
N SER A 57 18.34 -5.77 -11.81
CA SER A 57 19.49 -6.67 -11.71
C SER A 57 20.44 -6.48 -12.89
N ARG A 58 21.75 -6.40 -12.60
CA ARG A 58 22.78 -6.24 -13.62
C ARG A 58 23.46 -7.56 -13.97
N PRO A 59 23.96 -7.74 -15.20
CA PRO A 59 24.84 -8.87 -15.48
C PRO A 59 26.06 -8.85 -14.52
N PRO A 60 26.56 -10.02 -14.07
CA PRO A 60 26.22 -11.37 -14.53
C PRO A 60 25.11 -12.07 -13.71
N THR A 61 24.11 -11.34 -13.20
CA THR A 61 22.99 -11.91 -12.40
C THR A 61 22.29 -13.07 -13.10
N TYR A 62 22.04 -12.98 -14.41
CA TYR A 62 21.46 -14.08 -15.18
C TYR A 62 22.33 -15.34 -15.14
N ALA A 63 23.63 -15.22 -15.42
CA ALA A 63 24.56 -16.35 -15.39
C ALA A 63 24.66 -16.95 -13.97
N PHE A 64 24.63 -16.12 -12.93
CA PHE A 64 24.62 -16.54 -11.53
C PHE A 64 23.42 -17.42 -11.21
N ILE A 65 22.21 -16.90 -11.45
CA ILE A 65 20.96 -17.63 -11.18
C ILE A 65 20.83 -18.85 -12.09
N ARG A 66 21.21 -18.75 -13.36
CA ARG A 66 21.12 -19.86 -14.32
C ARG A 66 21.90 -21.08 -13.85
N ILE A 67 23.12 -20.89 -13.36
CA ILE A 67 23.96 -21.98 -12.85
C ILE A 67 23.28 -22.69 -11.66
N LEU A 68 22.56 -21.95 -10.82
CA LEU A 68 21.77 -22.53 -9.72
C LEU A 68 20.49 -23.20 -10.22
N LEU A 69 19.76 -22.59 -11.15
CA LEU A 69 18.53 -23.18 -11.72
C LEU A 69 18.80 -24.50 -12.47
N ASP A 70 19.97 -24.64 -13.08
CA ASP A 70 20.41 -25.84 -13.79
C ASP A 70 20.99 -26.91 -12.84
N ALA A 71 21.29 -26.56 -11.58
CA ALA A 71 21.83 -27.48 -10.58
C ALA A 71 20.74 -28.33 -9.90
N GLU A 72 21.10 -29.53 -9.46
CA GLU A 72 20.21 -30.38 -8.68
C GLU A 72 19.83 -29.69 -7.35
N ASN A 73 18.53 -29.71 -7.03
CA ASN A 73 17.95 -29.05 -5.85
C ASN A 73 18.23 -27.53 -5.75
N TYR A 74 18.63 -26.90 -6.85
CA TYR A 74 19.00 -25.48 -6.93
C TYR A 74 20.15 -25.06 -6.01
N LEU A 75 21.09 -25.98 -5.75
CA LEU A 75 22.13 -25.82 -4.73
C LEU A 75 23.52 -26.13 -5.29
N LEU A 76 24.49 -25.24 -5.05
CA LEU A 76 25.90 -25.43 -5.45
C LEU A 76 26.89 -24.87 -4.42
N PRO A 77 28.08 -25.47 -4.25
CA PRO A 77 29.13 -24.96 -3.37
C PRO A 77 29.53 -23.51 -3.70
N ILE A 78 29.83 -22.72 -2.66
CA ILE A 78 30.34 -21.35 -2.82
C ILE A 78 31.75 -21.37 -3.44
N GLU A 79 32.56 -22.36 -3.07
CA GLU A 79 33.90 -22.55 -3.61
C GLU A 79 33.84 -22.92 -5.11
N GLY A 80 34.64 -22.22 -5.93
CA GLY A 80 34.62 -22.39 -7.40
C GLY A 80 33.39 -21.81 -8.11
N PHE A 81 32.39 -21.30 -7.40
CA PHE A 81 31.17 -20.76 -8.02
C PHE A 81 31.44 -19.55 -8.91
N GLN A 82 32.30 -18.63 -8.47
CA GLN A 82 32.69 -17.45 -9.24
C GLN A 82 33.31 -17.82 -10.59
N GLU A 83 34.18 -18.84 -10.61
CA GLU A 83 34.82 -19.31 -11.84
C GLU A 83 33.80 -19.87 -12.82
N ASN A 84 32.79 -20.59 -12.33
CA ASN A 84 31.69 -21.11 -13.14
C ASN A 84 30.86 -19.97 -13.77
N VAL A 85 30.53 -18.93 -13.00
CA VAL A 85 29.81 -17.74 -13.52
C VAL A 85 30.65 -17.02 -14.58
N LEU A 86 31.95 -16.83 -14.33
CA LEU A 86 32.85 -16.18 -15.27
C LEU A 86 33.06 -17.02 -16.55
N LYS A 87 33.08 -18.35 -16.44
CA LYS A 87 33.14 -19.26 -17.59
C LYS A 87 31.87 -19.18 -18.43
N LEU A 88 30.70 -19.20 -17.80
CA LEU A 88 29.41 -19.11 -18.51
C LEU A 88 29.22 -17.75 -19.18
N THR A 89 29.56 -16.65 -18.51
CA THR A 89 29.48 -15.30 -19.12
C THR A 89 30.41 -15.16 -20.32
N LYS A 90 31.63 -15.72 -20.28
CA LYS A 90 32.53 -15.79 -21.44
C LYS A 90 31.92 -16.59 -22.60
N GLU A 91 31.28 -17.72 -22.31
CA GLU A 91 30.57 -18.51 -23.33
C GLU A 91 29.41 -17.72 -23.95
N MET A 92 28.60 -17.05 -23.11
CA MET A 92 27.49 -16.20 -23.57
C MET A 92 27.97 -15.05 -24.44
N THR A 93 29.08 -14.39 -24.08
CA THR A 93 29.67 -13.34 -24.92
C THR A 93 30.11 -13.86 -26.27
N ARG A 94 30.75 -15.03 -26.33
CA ARG A 94 31.11 -15.67 -27.61
C ARG A 94 29.87 -15.99 -28.45
N LYS A 95 28.78 -16.45 -27.83
CA LYS A 95 27.52 -16.74 -28.53
C LYS A 95 26.84 -15.46 -29.03
N ALA A 96 26.80 -14.42 -28.22
CA ALA A 96 26.25 -13.12 -28.59
C ALA A 96 27.02 -12.48 -29.76
N ASP A 97 28.35 -12.52 -29.71
CA ASP A 97 29.25 -11.99 -30.75
C ASP A 97 29.11 -12.74 -32.09
N THR A 98 29.08 -14.07 -32.03
CA THR A 98 28.91 -14.92 -33.23
C THR A 98 27.46 -15.00 -33.73
N GLY A 99 26.49 -14.42 -33.00
CA GLY A 99 25.06 -14.60 -33.24
C GLY A 99 24.56 -16.03 -33.05
N SER A 100 25.36 -16.90 -32.45
CA SER A 100 25.04 -18.32 -32.25
C SER A 100 23.88 -18.46 -31.25
N GLY A 101 22.79 -19.09 -31.70
CA GLY A 101 21.57 -19.31 -30.92
C GLY A 101 20.49 -18.24 -31.11
N LEU A 102 20.79 -17.14 -31.81
CA LEU A 102 19.82 -16.13 -32.23
C LEU A 102 19.09 -16.57 -33.50
N THR A 103 17.77 -16.42 -33.55
CA THR A 103 16.97 -16.80 -34.73
C THR A 103 17.13 -15.74 -35.84
N PRO A 104 17.26 -16.14 -37.12
CA PRO A 104 17.35 -15.20 -38.23
C PRO A 104 16.04 -14.41 -38.44
N GLY A 105 16.12 -13.24 -39.07
CA GLY A 105 14.96 -12.42 -39.43
C GLY A 105 14.52 -11.35 -38.41
N LYS A 106 15.16 -11.28 -37.23
CA LYS A 106 14.94 -10.21 -36.24
C LYS A 106 16.01 -9.12 -36.34
N ASN A 107 15.63 -7.87 -36.04
CA ASN A 107 16.56 -6.73 -36.10
C ASN A 107 17.33 -6.57 -34.78
N TYR A 108 18.24 -7.50 -34.49
CA TYR A 108 19.07 -7.45 -33.28
C TYR A 108 20.02 -6.25 -33.26
N GLN A 109 20.46 -5.76 -34.42
CA GLN A 109 21.36 -4.61 -34.50
C GLN A 109 20.71 -3.34 -33.98
N LEU A 110 19.46 -3.07 -34.36
CA LEU A 110 18.70 -1.94 -33.84
C LEU A 110 18.53 -2.05 -32.32
N TYR A 111 18.17 -3.24 -31.83
CA TYR A 111 18.00 -3.48 -30.41
C TYR A 111 19.31 -3.31 -29.63
N LEU A 112 20.42 -3.85 -30.14
CA LEU A 112 21.75 -3.71 -29.55
C LEU A 112 22.20 -2.25 -29.48
N ASN A 113 21.91 -1.44 -30.50
CA ASN A 113 22.23 -0.01 -30.47
C ASN A 113 21.46 0.73 -29.37
N VAL A 114 20.16 0.44 -29.21
CA VAL A 114 19.34 1.04 -28.15
C VAL A 114 19.77 0.53 -26.77
N LEU A 115 20.04 -0.78 -26.64
CA LEU A 115 20.53 -1.39 -25.41
C LEU A 115 21.89 -0.80 -25.00
N LYS A 116 22.81 -0.61 -25.95
CA LYS A 116 24.10 0.03 -25.73
C LYS A 116 23.92 1.47 -25.25
N ASN A 117 23.10 2.27 -25.92
CA ASN A 117 22.85 3.65 -25.53
C ASN A 117 22.21 3.75 -24.13
N ALA A 118 21.31 2.84 -23.78
CA ALA A 118 20.73 2.75 -22.44
C ALA A 118 21.78 2.41 -21.37
N TRP A 119 22.87 1.72 -21.72
CA TRP A 119 23.99 1.48 -20.81
C TRP A 119 25.03 2.62 -20.79
N GLU A 120 25.15 3.42 -21.84
CA GLU A 120 26.14 4.52 -21.91
C GLU A 120 25.84 5.66 -20.92
N HIS A 121 24.58 5.84 -20.53
CA HIS A 121 24.19 6.82 -19.52
C HIS A 121 24.37 6.21 -18.11
N GLU A 122 25.31 6.75 -17.32
CA GLU A 122 25.60 6.35 -15.92
C GLU A 122 25.96 4.86 -15.67
N ASN A 123 26.18 4.04 -16.71
CA ASN A 123 26.34 2.58 -16.60
C ASN A 123 25.16 1.90 -15.87
N LYS A 124 23.94 2.44 -16.04
CA LYS A 124 22.72 1.94 -15.41
C LYS A 124 21.52 2.18 -16.32
N ILE A 125 20.67 1.16 -16.44
CA ILE A 125 19.37 1.30 -17.07
C ILE A 125 18.35 1.70 -15.99
N ASP A 126 17.69 2.84 -16.17
CA ASP A 126 16.62 3.28 -15.27
C ASP A 126 15.28 2.56 -15.56
N ARG A 127 14.27 2.81 -14.72
CA ARG A 127 12.97 2.15 -14.85
C ARG A 127 12.25 2.49 -16.16
N SER A 128 12.36 3.72 -16.64
CA SER A 128 11.74 4.20 -17.87
C SER A 128 12.43 3.61 -19.10
N GLU A 129 13.76 3.56 -19.08
CA GLU A 129 14.59 2.93 -20.12
C GLU A 129 14.34 1.43 -20.20
N ALA A 130 14.19 0.75 -19.05
CA ALA A 130 13.81 -0.66 -19.01
C ALA A 130 12.44 -0.91 -19.66
N PHE A 131 11.44 -0.06 -19.40
CA PHE A 131 10.13 -0.14 -20.06
C PHE A 131 10.20 0.12 -21.56
N LEU A 132 11.05 1.05 -22.00
CA LEU A 132 11.27 1.34 -23.42
C LEU A 132 11.96 0.17 -24.13
N LEU A 133 12.98 -0.42 -23.49
CA LEU A 133 13.63 -1.63 -23.96
C LEU A 133 12.66 -2.82 -24.01
N GLU A 134 11.77 -2.96 -23.04
CA GLU A 134 10.73 -4.00 -23.05
C GLU A 134 9.74 -3.81 -24.21
N THR A 135 9.31 -2.58 -24.43
CA THR A 135 8.39 -2.23 -25.53
C THR A 135 9.05 -2.47 -26.88
N LEU A 136 10.28 -1.99 -27.08
CA LEU A 136 11.06 -2.21 -28.29
C LEU A 136 11.34 -3.70 -28.52
N ARG A 137 11.65 -4.44 -27.46
CA ARG A 137 11.86 -5.89 -27.52
C ARG A 137 10.62 -6.61 -28.04
N LYS A 138 9.42 -6.24 -27.57
CA LYS A 138 8.14 -6.80 -28.04
C LYS A 138 7.89 -6.49 -29.52
N GLU A 139 8.08 -5.24 -29.94
CA GLU A 139 7.92 -4.83 -31.34
C GLU A 139 8.90 -5.56 -32.29
N LEU A 140 10.13 -5.81 -31.84
CA LEU A 140 11.14 -6.53 -32.60
C LEU A 140 11.03 -8.06 -32.50
N ASN A 141 10.03 -8.58 -31.79
CA ASN A 141 9.85 -10.01 -31.48
C ASN A 141 11.09 -10.67 -30.84
N ILE A 142 11.88 -9.90 -30.10
CA ILE A 142 13.06 -10.40 -29.39
C ILE A 142 12.59 -11.05 -28.09
N TRP A 143 12.95 -12.30 -27.83
CA TRP A 143 12.56 -12.99 -26.61
C TRP A 143 13.40 -12.57 -25.41
N THR A 144 12.89 -12.77 -24.19
CA THR A 144 13.61 -12.43 -22.95
C THR A 144 14.97 -13.14 -22.89
N ARG A 145 15.04 -14.40 -23.31
CA ARG A 145 16.30 -15.17 -23.39
C ARG A 145 17.31 -14.58 -24.38
N GLU A 146 16.82 -14.06 -25.51
CA GLU A 146 17.67 -13.40 -26.51
C GLU A 146 18.19 -12.06 -25.97
N HIS A 147 17.34 -11.27 -25.30
CA HIS A 147 17.77 -10.05 -24.61
C HIS A 147 18.89 -10.35 -23.58
N LEU A 148 18.69 -11.33 -22.71
CA LEU A 148 19.68 -11.73 -21.68
C LEU A 148 21.00 -12.21 -22.30
N LEU A 149 20.96 -12.81 -23.51
CA LEU A 149 22.16 -13.12 -24.28
C LEU A 149 22.83 -11.85 -24.84
N LEU A 150 22.03 -10.94 -25.42
CA LEU A 150 22.51 -9.69 -26.03
C LEU A 150 23.13 -8.73 -25.01
N GLU A 151 22.72 -8.77 -23.75
CA GLU A 151 23.42 -8.06 -22.66
C GLU A 151 24.90 -8.46 -22.55
N HIS A 152 25.26 -9.68 -22.96
CA HIS A 152 26.63 -10.17 -22.93
C HIS A 152 27.41 -9.90 -24.21
N HIS A 153 26.80 -9.24 -25.21
CA HIS A 153 27.47 -8.85 -26.45
C HIS A 153 28.70 -7.96 -26.14
N PRO A 154 29.85 -8.11 -26.84
CA PRO A 154 31.08 -7.37 -26.53
C PRO A 154 30.89 -5.86 -26.38
N ASP A 155 30.05 -5.26 -27.24
CA ASP A 155 29.75 -3.82 -27.20
C ASP A 155 29.03 -3.33 -25.95
N VAL A 156 28.25 -4.20 -25.31
CA VAL A 156 27.47 -3.92 -24.09
C VAL A 156 28.25 -4.39 -22.86
N ARG A 157 28.90 -5.56 -22.96
CA ARG A 157 29.69 -6.17 -21.88
C ARG A 157 30.75 -5.23 -21.32
N ARG A 158 31.47 -4.50 -22.17
CA ARG A 158 32.46 -3.51 -21.72
C ARG A 158 31.89 -2.42 -20.78
N LEU A 159 30.58 -2.16 -20.83
CA LEU A 159 29.92 -1.12 -20.03
C LEU A 159 29.59 -1.63 -18.62
N TRP A 160 29.34 -2.93 -18.44
CA TRP A 160 28.98 -3.51 -17.14
C TRP A 160 30.04 -4.44 -16.51
N ASP A 161 30.98 -5.01 -17.28
CA ASP A 161 32.01 -5.98 -16.82
C ASP A 161 33.16 -5.29 -16.06
N GLN A 162 32.79 -4.59 -14.99
CA GLN A 162 33.70 -3.94 -14.05
C GLN A 162 34.33 -4.97 -13.09
N ALA A 163 35.47 -4.64 -12.48
CA ALA A 163 36.21 -5.56 -11.59
C ALA A 163 35.38 -6.13 -10.43
N ASN A 164 34.32 -5.43 -10.01
CA ASN A 164 33.41 -5.84 -8.93
C ASN A 164 32.05 -6.37 -9.43
N ALA A 165 31.84 -6.58 -10.74
CA ALA A 165 30.53 -6.94 -11.30
C ALA A 165 29.95 -8.21 -10.68
N TYR A 166 30.78 -9.25 -10.52
CA TYR A 166 30.38 -10.49 -9.83
C TYR A 166 29.99 -10.24 -8.36
N ILE A 167 30.79 -9.45 -7.64
CA ILE A 167 30.55 -9.15 -6.22
C ILE A 167 29.25 -8.35 -6.06
N SER A 168 29.01 -7.39 -6.96
CA SER A 168 27.79 -6.58 -6.98
C SER A 168 26.55 -7.43 -7.26
N ALA A 169 26.61 -8.32 -8.27
CA ALA A 169 25.52 -9.24 -8.60
C ALA A 169 25.24 -10.21 -7.44
N ARG A 170 26.29 -10.81 -6.85
CA ARG A 170 26.18 -11.68 -5.68
C ARG A 170 25.50 -10.96 -4.51
N ASN A 171 26.00 -9.78 -4.14
CA ASN A 171 25.49 -9.03 -3.00
C ASN A 171 24.03 -8.60 -3.23
N HIS A 172 23.67 -8.16 -4.45
CA HIS A 172 22.28 -7.83 -4.81
C HIS A 172 21.35 -9.04 -4.64
N LEU A 173 21.75 -10.21 -5.16
CA LEU A 173 20.97 -11.45 -5.06
C LEU A 173 20.82 -11.95 -3.63
N LEU A 174 21.84 -11.78 -2.80
CA LEU A 174 21.80 -12.15 -1.38
C LEU A 174 20.95 -11.17 -0.56
N ILE A 175 21.07 -9.86 -0.79
CA ILE A 175 20.29 -8.83 -0.06
C ILE A 175 18.81 -8.95 -0.39
N THR A 176 18.48 -9.12 -1.68
CA THR A 176 17.08 -9.31 -2.12
C THR A 176 16.50 -10.64 -1.64
N GLY A 177 17.34 -11.62 -1.25
CA GLY A 177 16.91 -12.96 -0.84
C GLY A 177 16.52 -13.88 -2.00
N LEU A 178 16.81 -13.48 -3.25
CA LEU A 178 16.61 -14.32 -4.44
C LEU A 178 17.58 -15.51 -4.47
N VAL A 179 18.78 -15.31 -3.92
CA VAL A 179 19.74 -16.38 -3.62
C VAL A 179 20.00 -16.34 -2.12
N LEU A 180 20.06 -17.53 -1.52
CA LEU A 180 20.33 -17.73 -0.11
C LEU A 180 21.62 -18.55 0.04
N THR A 181 22.22 -18.53 1.23
CA THR A 181 23.31 -19.43 1.63
C THR A 181 22.80 -20.55 2.54
N TYR A 182 23.22 -21.79 2.33
CA TYR A 182 22.88 -22.92 3.19
C TYR A 182 24.05 -23.90 3.25
N GLN A 183 24.59 -24.16 4.46
CA GLN A 183 25.69 -25.10 4.68
C GLN A 183 26.87 -24.95 3.69
N ASN A 184 27.36 -23.71 3.51
CA ASN A 184 28.45 -23.35 2.58
C ASN A 184 28.13 -23.50 1.08
N ASN A 185 26.84 -23.53 0.72
CA ASN A 185 26.35 -23.53 -0.66
C ASN A 185 25.51 -22.27 -0.92
N TYR A 186 25.47 -21.83 -2.18
CA TYR A 186 24.40 -20.96 -2.66
C TYR A 186 23.18 -21.83 -3.01
N VAL A 187 21.99 -21.37 -2.65
CA VAL A 187 20.72 -22.07 -2.88
C VAL A 187 19.64 -21.09 -3.33
N ILE A 188 18.81 -21.50 -4.28
CA ILE A 188 17.54 -20.83 -4.59
C ILE A 188 16.42 -21.69 -3.99
N ALA A 189 15.58 -21.11 -3.14
CA ALA A 189 14.44 -21.83 -2.59
C ALA A 189 13.47 -22.25 -3.71
N GLU A 190 12.82 -23.40 -3.58
CA GLU A 190 11.94 -23.96 -4.62
C GLU A 190 10.84 -22.98 -5.04
N GLU A 191 10.21 -22.32 -4.06
CA GLU A 191 9.15 -21.35 -4.29
C GLU A 191 9.66 -20.14 -5.10
N VAL A 192 10.89 -19.69 -4.80
CA VAL A 192 11.54 -18.56 -5.47
C VAL A 192 11.98 -18.94 -6.88
N ALA A 193 12.51 -20.15 -7.08
CA ALA A 193 12.91 -20.65 -8.39
C ALA A 193 11.74 -20.65 -9.37
N VAL A 194 10.53 -21.02 -8.92
CA VAL A 194 9.30 -20.95 -9.73
C VAL A 194 8.99 -19.51 -10.14
N GLN A 195 9.07 -18.55 -9.21
CA GLN A 195 8.79 -17.15 -9.54
C GLN A 195 9.84 -16.53 -10.45
N ILE A 196 11.12 -16.85 -10.25
CA ILE A 196 12.22 -16.42 -11.14
C ILE A 196 11.98 -16.95 -12.56
N ARG A 197 11.63 -18.24 -12.70
CA ARG A 197 11.30 -18.84 -14.00
C ARG A 197 10.15 -18.10 -14.67
N ARG A 198 9.08 -17.78 -13.94
CA ARG A 198 7.94 -17.00 -14.45
C ARG A 198 8.34 -15.58 -14.86
N ALA A 199 9.12 -14.88 -14.04
CA ALA A 199 9.58 -13.52 -14.31
C ALA A 199 10.44 -13.42 -15.57
N TRP A 200 11.27 -14.42 -15.84
CA TRP A 200 12.11 -14.48 -17.05
C TRP A 200 11.46 -15.18 -18.25
N GLY A 201 10.21 -15.64 -18.12
CA GLY A 201 9.53 -16.40 -19.18
C GLY A 201 10.23 -17.74 -19.50
N ILE A 202 10.83 -18.36 -18.50
CA ILE A 202 11.40 -19.71 -18.59
C ILE A 202 10.25 -20.70 -18.33
N GLU A 203 9.64 -21.18 -19.40
CA GLU A 203 8.49 -22.11 -19.33
C GLU A 203 8.90 -23.52 -18.92
N LEU A 204 10.03 -24.02 -19.41
CA LEU A 204 10.60 -25.33 -19.07
C LEU A 204 12.10 -25.21 -18.82
N GLY A 205 12.60 -26.02 -17.88
CA GLY A 205 14.03 -26.26 -17.70
C GLY A 205 14.64 -26.97 -18.92
N ARG A 206 15.96 -26.91 -19.08
CA ARG A 206 16.64 -27.49 -20.25
C ARG A 206 16.35 -28.99 -20.42
N ASN A 207 16.35 -29.73 -19.32
CA ASN A 207 16.10 -31.17 -19.33
C ASN A 207 14.63 -31.48 -19.63
N ASP A 208 13.69 -30.76 -19.01
CA ASP A 208 12.26 -30.97 -19.26
C ASP A 208 11.88 -30.59 -20.71
N TYR A 209 12.50 -29.53 -21.25
CA TYR A 209 12.33 -29.16 -22.66
C TYR A 209 12.96 -30.20 -23.60
N PHE A 210 14.11 -30.78 -23.26
CA PHE A 210 14.68 -31.90 -24.03
C PHE A 210 13.73 -33.10 -24.05
N ARG A 211 13.09 -33.46 -22.92
CA ARG A 211 12.11 -34.56 -22.85
C ARG A 211 10.88 -34.26 -23.71
N LEU A 212 10.37 -33.03 -23.66
CA LEU A 212 9.28 -32.59 -24.54
C LEU A 212 9.67 -32.66 -26.02
N LEU A 213 10.83 -32.16 -26.42
CA LEU A 213 11.26 -32.21 -27.83
C LEU A 213 11.53 -33.66 -28.28
N SER A 214 11.96 -34.52 -27.37
CA SER A 214 12.22 -35.94 -27.64
C SER A 214 10.94 -36.73 -27.87
N SER A 215 9.81 -36.34 -27.28
CA SER A 215 8.50 -36.97 -27.53
C SER A 215 7.83 -36.51 -28.83
N ILE A 216 8.27 -35.38 -29.41
CA ILE A 216 7.73 -34.84 -30.67
C ILE A 216 8.28 -35.60 -31.90
N LYS A 217 7.48 -35.72 -32.96
CA LYS A 217 7.86 -36.50 -34.16
C LYS A 217 8.94 -35.76 -34.97
N ARG A 218 9.86 -36.51 -35.60
CA ARG A 218 10.98 -35.95 -36.39
C ARG A 218 10.52 -34.96 -37.48
N ASN A 219 9.42 -35.27 -38.16
CA ASN A 219 8.87 -34.44 -39.23
C ASN A 219 8.33 -33.09 -38.71
N GLN A 220 7.80 -33.06 -37.49
CA GLN A 220 7.31 -31.84 -36.85
C GLN A 220 8.50 -30.93 -36.52
N ILE A 221 9.54 -31.44 -35.87
CA ILE A 221 10.77 -30.68 -35.58
C ILE A 221 11.40 -30.10 -36.86
N HIS A 222 11.43 -30.89 -37.95
CA HIS A 222 11.92 -30.43 -39.25
C HIS A 222 11.14 -29.23 -39.79
N ARG A 223 9.80 -29.27 -39.76
CA ARG A 223 8.94 -28.16 -40.22
C ARG A 223 9.14 -26.89 -39.38
N VAL A 224 9.30 -27.04 -38.06
CA VAL A 224 9.54 -25.89 -37.17
C VAL A 224 10.88 -25.23 -37.48
N LEU A 225 11.94 -26.03 -37.61
CA LEU A 225 13.29 -25.54 -37.95
C LEU A 225 13.32 -24.86 -39.33
N GLU A 226 12.64 -25.43 -40.33
CA GLU A 226 12.51 -24.83 -41.67
C GLU A 226 11.78 -23.49 -41.63
N LYS A 227 10.65 -23.41 -40.90
CA LYS A 227 9.87 -22.17 -40.75
C LYS A 227 10.63 -21.06 -40.04
N ILE A 228 11.48 -21.40 -39.08
CA ILE A 228 12.29 -20.45 -38.30
C ILE A 228 13.62 -20.12 -39.00
N GLY A 229 13.98 -20.85 -40.07
CA GLY A 229 15.20 -20.61 -40.85
C GLY A 229 16.48 -21.16 -40.19
N LEU A 230 16.36 -22.19 -39.35
CA LEU A 230 17.48 -22.86 -38.71
C LEU A 230 17.94 -24.11 -39.50
N PRO A 231 19.20 -24.58 -39.31
CA PRO A 231 19.72 -25.73 -40.02
C PRO A 231 18.85 -26.99 -39.82
N VAL A 232 18.40 -27.59 -40.92
CA VAL A 232 17.49 -28.75 -40.89
C VAL A 232 18.18 -30.10 -41.19
N SER A 233 19.51 -30.10 -41.29
CA SER A 233 20.35 -31.28 -41.47
C SER A 233 20.50 -32.06 -40.14
N GLY A 234 20.71 -33.38 -40.23
CA GLY A 234 20.99 -34.24 -39.08
C GLY A 234 19.90 -35.26 -38.69
N ASN A 235 20.26 -36.10 -37.71
CA ASN A 235 19.36 -37.07 -37.08
C ASN A 235 18.38 -36.37 -36.10
N LYS A 236 17.43 -37.11 -35.50
CA LYS A 236 16.40 -36.51 -34.60
C LYS A 236 17.06 -35.80 -33.41
N GLU A 237 18.04 -36.43 -32.78
CA GLU A 237 18.78 -35.88 -31.63
C GLU A 237 19.52 -34.59 -31.99
N GLN A 238 20.22 -34.57 -33.12
CA GLN A 238 20.91 -33.37 -33.62
C GLN A 238 19.92 -32.22 -33.85
N LYS A 239 18.73 -32.49 -34.40
CA LYS A 239 17.68 -31.47 -34.59
C LYS A 239 17.11 -30.98 -33.27
N THR A 240 16.85 -31.89 -32.32
CA THR A 240 16.43 -31.53 -30.96
C THR A 240 17.48 -30.66 -30.28
N GLN A 241 18.76 -30.99 -30.46
CA GLN A 241 19.87 -30.21 -29.94
C GLN A 241 19.96 -28.83 -30.59
N THR A 242 19.74 -28.72 -31.90
CA THR A 242 19.61 -27.42 -32.60
C THR A 242 18.48 -26.57 -32.03
N VAL A 243 17.33 -27.16 -31.70
CA VAL A 243 16.22 -26.43 -31.05
C VAL A 243 16.59 -25.99 -29.64
N LEU A 244 17.27 -26.82 -28.84
CA LEU A 244 17.69 -26.43 -27.49
C LEU A 244 18.79 -25.37 -27.45
N ASP A 245 19.69 -25.39 -28.44
CA ASP A 245 20.78 -24.44 -28.54
C ASP A 245 20.33 -23.13 -29.21
N SER A 246 19.19 -23.15 -29.91
CA SER A 246 18.46 -21.93 -30.30
C SER A 246 17.59 -21.47 -29.14
N LEU A 247 17.54 -20.16 -28.88
CA LEU A 247 16.86 -19.61 -27.69
C LEU A 247 15.32 -19.62 -27.79
N ILE A 248 14.75 -20.56 -28.55
CA ILE A 248 13.31 -20.69 -28.82
C ILE A 248 12.58 -21.15 -27.55
N PRO A 249 11.52 -20.45 -27.12
CA PRO A 249 10.71 -20.90 -26.00
C PRO A 249 9.75 -22.04 -26.40
N PRO A 250 9.41 -22.96 -25.48
CA PRO A 250 8.51 -24.09 -25.73
C PRO A 250 7.16 -23.70 -26.34
N ASN A 251 6.53 -22.63 -25.87
CA ASN A 251 5.27 -22.12 -26.40
C ASN A 251 5.38 -21.74 -27.87
N GLU A 252 6.39 -20.95 -28.26
CA GLU A 252 6.60 -20.58 -29.66
C GLU A 252 6.85 -21.81 -30.54
N PHE A 253 7.65 -22.77 -30.04
CA PHE A 253 7.86 -24.04 -30.71
C PHE A 253 6.53 -24.77 -30.94
N LEU A 254 5.73 -24.98 -29.90
CA LEU A 254 4.45 -25.70 -29.98
C LEU A 254 3.40 -24.93 -30.79
N TYR A 255 3.41 -23.60 -30.76
CA TYR A 255 2.49 -22.74 -31.50
C TYR A 255 2.68 -22.85 -33.02
N THR A 256 3.85 -23.27 -33.48
CA THR A 256 4.07 -23.57 -34.91
C THR A 256 3.39 -24.86 -35.38
N LEU A 257 3.04 -25.78 -34.48
CA LEU A 257 2.35 -27.04 -34.80
C LEU A 257 0.85 -26.82 -35.02
N HIS A 258 0.19 -27.73 -35.73
CA HIS A 258 -1.27 -27.65 -35.93
C HIS A 258 -2.01 -28.03 -34.65
N ILE A 259 -3.20 -27.44 -34.42
CA ILE A 259 -3.98 -27.72 -33.21
C ILE A 259 -4.36 -29.20 -33.08
N ASP A 260 -4.65 -29.87 -34.20
CA ASP A 260 -4.99 -31.29 -34.20
C ASP A 260 -3.80 -32.16 -33.79
N GLU A 261 -2.59 -31.82 -34.24
CA GLU A 261 -1.37 -32.51 -33.84
C GLU A 261 -1.08 -32.36 -32.34
N LEU A 262 -1.37 -31.19 -31.77
CA LEU A 262 -1.24 -30.93 -30.32
C LEU A 262 -2.30 -31.70 -29.52
N ARG A 263 -3.53 -31.80 -30.04
CA ARG A 263 -4.60 -32.57 -29.41
C ARG A 263 -4.34 -34.07 -29.45
N ASP A 264 -3.82 -34.57 -30.56
CA ASP A 264 -3.38 -35.97 -30.69
C ASP A 264 -2.24 -36.27 -29.72
N PHE A 265 -1.25 -35.37 -29.64
CA PHE A 265 -0.20 -35.47 -28.63
C PHE A 265 -0.75 -35.52 -27.20
N CYS A 266 -1.76 -34.69 -26.88
CA CYS A 266 -2.39 -34.73 -25.57
C CYS A 266 -3.10 -36.07 -25.30
N ARG A 267 -3.82 -36.62 -26.28
CA ARG A 267 -4.48 -37.93 -26.15
C ARG A 267 -3.49 -39.05 -25.92
N ASP A 268 -2.39 -39.05 -26.68
CA ASP A 268 -1.35 -40.08 -26.61
C ASP A 268 -0.60 -40.08 -25.27
N ASN A 269 -0.59 -38.95 -24.55
CA ASN A 269 0.11 -38.79 -23.27
C ASN A 269 -0.84 -38.59 -22.07
N GLY A 270 -2.15 -38.82 -22.23
CA GLY A 270 -3.13 -38.68 -21.14
C GLY A 270 -3.33 -37.25 -20.62
N ILE A 271 -3.04 -36.23 -21.44
CA ILE A 271 -3.15 -34.81 -21.12
C ILE A 271 -4.55 -34.28 -21.49
N GLN A 272 -5.08 -33.34 -20.71
CA GLN A 272 -6.38 -32.73 -20.95
C GLN A 272 -6.45 -31.97 -22.30
N VAL A 273 -7.42 -32.35 -23.14
CA VAL A 273 -7.56 -31.89 -24.55
C VAL A 273 -8.51 -30.70 -24.72
N SER A 274 -9.18 -30.24 -23.65
CA SER A 274 -10.18 -29.17 -23.73
C SER A 274 -9.53 -27.79 -23.82
N GLY A 275 -9.96 -26.98 -24.79
CA GLY A 275 -9.61 -25.55 -24.83
C GLY A 275 -9.21 -25.00 -26.19
N THR A 276 -8.82 -23.73 -26.17
CA THR A 276 -8.18 -23.01 -27.29
C THR A 276 -6.76 -23.54 -27.53
N LYS A 277 -6.14 -23.21 -28.68
CA LYS A 277 -4.77 -23.67 -29.01
C LYS A 277 -3.75 -23.29 -27.92
N VAL A 278 -3.90 -22.11 -27.35
CA VAL A 278 -3.04 -21.59 -26.27
C VAL A 278 -3.20 -22.41 -24.99
N GLU A 279 -4.44 -22.79 -24.63
CA GLU A 279 -4.73 -23.63 -23.46
C GLU A 279 -4.16 -25.05 -23.61
N VAL A 280 -4.29 -25.64 -24.80
CA VAL A 280 -3.70 -26.96 -25.10
C VAL A 280 -2.17 -26.92 -24.97
N ILE A 281 -1.53 -25.86 -25.48
CA ILE A 281 -0.07 -25.65 -25.33
C ILE A 281 0.32 -25.52 -23.85
N SER A 282 -0.46 -24.74 -23.08
CA SER A 282 -0.23 -24.58 -21.64
C SER A 282 -0.32 -25.91 -20.89
N ASN A 283 -1.29 -26.77 -21.22
CA ASN A 283 -1.44 -28.10 -20.60
C ASN A 283 -0.24 -29.01 -20.90
N ILE A 284 0.30 -28.95 -22.13
CA ILE A 284 1.50 -29.71 -22.52
C ILE A 284 2.72 -29.22 -21.73
N ILE A 285 2.92 -27.90 -21.64
CA ILE A 285 4.03 -27.32 -20.88
C ILE A 285 3.92 -27.71 -19.40
N GLU A 286 2.73 -27.60 -18.80
CA GLU A 286 2.48 -27.96 -17.40
C GLU A 286 2.69 -29.46 -17.12
N PHE A 287 2.41 -30.33 -18.10
CA PHE A 287 2.65 -31.77 -17.97
C PHE A 287 4.14 -32.08 -17.78
N TYR A 288 5.01 -31.46 -18.58
CA TYR A 288 6.46 -31.66 -18.50
C TYR A 288 7.11 -30.89 -17.32
N ASP A 289 6.64 -29.69 -16.98
CA ASP A 289 7.15 -28.91 -15.84
C ASP A 289 6.90 -29.65 -14.51
N ASN A 290 5.74 -30.31 -14.40
CA ASN A 290 5.39 -31.14 -13.24
C ASN A 290 5.99 -32.56 -13.28
N LYS A 291 6.85 -32.86 -14.27
CA LYS A 291 7.49 -34.18 -14.45
C LYS A 291 6.50 -35.35 -14.53
N LYS A 292 5.27 -35.11 -14.98
CA LYS A 292 4.25 -36.16 -15.13
C LYS A 292 4.62 -37.16 -16.24
N ASP A 293 5.56 -36.78 -17.10
CA ASP A 293 6.14 -37.61 -18.15
C ASP A 293 7.13 -38.67 -17.62
N LEU A 294 7.68 -38.48 -16.42
CA LEU A 294 8.64 -39.40 -15.77
C LEU A 294 7.99 -40.38 -14.80
N ILE A 295 6.67 -40.26 -14.60
CA ILE A 295 5.91 -41.24 -13.83
C ILE A 295 5.80 -42.48 -14.72
N GLU A 296 6.82 -43.35 -14.69
CA GLU A 296 6.73 -44.68 -15.29
C GLU A 296 5.48 -45.36 -14.76
N GLU A 297 4.75 -46.04 -15.63
CA GLU A 297 3.82 -47.12 -15.29
C GLU A 297 4.63 -48.24 -14.59
N LYS A 298 5.15 -47.97 -13.39
CA LYS A 298 5.30 -49.02 -12.40
C LYS A 298 3.90 -49.52 -12.19
N GLU A 299 3.74 -50.84 -12.23
CA GLU A 299 2.59 -51.55 -11.67
C GLU A 299 2.34 -50.96 -10.27
N VAL A 300 1.51 -49.92 -10.22
CA VAL A 300 0.94 -49.42 -8.99
C VAL A 300 0.07 -50.59 -8.60
N GLU A 301 0.45 -51.29 -7.52
CA GLU A 301 -0.54 -51.94 -6.67
C GLU A 301 -1.70 -50.96 -6.63
N ILE A 302 -2.80 -51.30 -7.31
CA ILE A 302 -3.96 -50.43 -7.39
C ILE A 302 -4.43 -50.33 -5.95
N GLN A 303 -3.94 -49.33 -5.22
CA GLN A 303 -4.64 -48.80 -4.09
C GLN A 303 -5.89 -48.24 -4.72
N SER A 304 -6.92 -49.07 -4.62
CA SER A 304 -8.26 -48.79 -5.05
C SER A 304 -8.56 -47.33 -4.70
N PRO A 305 -9.14 -46.53 -5.62
CA PRO A 305 -9.59 -45.18 -5.27
C PRO A 305 -10.61 -45.19 -4.13
N PHE A 306 -11.06 -46.38 -3.70
CA PHE A 306 -11.86 -46.63 -2.53
C PHE A 306 -10.99 -46.93 -1.30
N PRO A 307 -11.35 -46.38 -0.12
CA PRO A 307 -10.64 -46.68 1.12
C PRO A 307 -10.65 -48.21 1.41
N GLU A 308 -9.56 -48.74 1.97
CA GLU A 308 -9.39 -50.18 2.25
C GLU A 308 -10.51 -50.77 3.12
N ASN A 309 -11.11 -49.94 3.97
CA ASN A 309 -12.35 -50.23 4.69
C ASN A 309 -13.36 -49.09 4.44
N PRO A 310 -14.67 -49.37 4.31
CA PRO A 310 -15.69 -48.34 4.14
C PRO A 310 -15.68 -47.40 5.35
N GLU A 311 -15.74 -46.09 5.09
CA GLU A 311 -15.79 -45.06 6.14
C GLU A 311 -17.08 -45.21 6.97
N GLU A 312 -16.98 -45.09 8.29
CA GLU A 312 -18.15 -45.14 9.17
C GLU A 312 -19.10 -43.96 8.88
N ARG A 313 -20.40 -44.28 8.82
CA ARG A 313 -21.48 -43.34 8.52
C ARG A 313 -22.24 -42.97 9.79
N GLU A 314 -22.50 -41.67 9.95
CA GLU A 314 -23.19 -41.13 11.14
C GLU A 314 -24.72 -41.22 11.01
N ILE A 315 -25.26 -41.26 9.79
CA ILE A 315 -26.70 -41.33 9.53
C ILE A 315 -27.06 -42.58 8.71
N THR A 316 -28.32 -43.01 8.79
CA THR A 316 -28.77 -44.18 8.03
C THR A 316 -28.83 -43.89 6.54
N ASN A 317 -28.62 -44.91 5.71
CA ASN A 317 -28.65 -44.78 4.24
C ASN A 317 -29.98 -44.20 3.71
N ASP A 318 -31.11 -44.44 4.39
CA ASP A 318 -32.41 -43.85 4.05
C ASP A 318 -32.45 -42.33 4.27
N VAL A 319 -31.98 -41.87 5.45
CA VAL A 319 -31.87 -40.44 5.79
C VAL A 319 -30.90 -39.74 4.85
N PHE A 320 -29.77 -40.38 4.54
CA PHE A 320 -28.78 -39.82 3.63
C PHE A 320 -29.30 -39.73 2.19
N SER A 321 -30.08 -40.72 1.73
CA SER A 321 -30.76 -40.69 0.42
C SER A 321 -31.68 -39.49 0.29
N LYS A 322 -32.52 -39.26 1.30
CA LYS A 322 -33.45 -38.11 1.37
C LYS A 322 -32.69 -36.78 1.35
N LEU A 323 -31.53 -36.70 2.01
CA LEU A 323 -30.68 -35.52 1.96
C LEU A 323 -30.09 -35.29 0.56
N LEU A 324 -29.52 -36.31 -0.08
CA LEU A 324 -28.92 -36.20 -1.42
C LEU A 324 -29.95 -35.89 -2.51
N LEU A 325 -31.20 -36.32 -2.37
CA LEU A 325 -32.29 -35.99 -3.30
C LEU A 325 -32.62 -34.49 -3.35
N ASN A 326 -32.21 -33.70 -2.35
CA ASN A 326 -32.37 -32.24 -2.34
C ASN A 326 -31.30 -31.49 -3.18
N LEU A 327 -30.24 -32.17 -3.60
CA LEU A 327 -29.19 -31.62 -4.46
C LEU A 327 -29.64 -31.52 -5.93
N THR A 328 -29.01 -30.62 -6.70
CA THR A 328 -29.24 -30.53 -8.15
C THR A 328 -28.45 -31.60 -8.92
N ASN A 329 -28.80 -31.83 -10.19
CA ASN A 329 -28.08 -32.81 -11.03
C ASN A 329 -26.60 -32.43 -11.24
N ASP A 330 -26.29 -31.14 -11.27
CA ASP A 330 -24.92 -30.63 -11.40
C ASP A 330 -24.13 -30.87 -10.10
N GLN A 331 -24.75 -30.63 -8.94
CA GLN A 331 -24.14 -30.92 -7.63
C GLN A 331 -23.86 -32.43 -7.45
N LEU A 332 -24.79 -33.28 -7.89
CA LEU A 332 -24.58 -34.75 -7.87
C LEU A 332 -23.49 -35.17 -8.86
N TYR A 333 -23.38 -34.50 -10.02
CA TYR A 333 -22.29 -34.73 -10.97
C TYR A 333 -20.93 -34.38 -10.38
N ASP A 334 -20.84 -33.24 -9.68
CA ASP A 334 -19.61 -32.79 -9.02
C ASP A 334 -19.15 -33.78 -7.94
N ILE A 335 -20.07 -34.30 -7.12
CA ILE A 335 -19.73 -35.31 -6.11
C ILE A 335 -19.31 -36.63 -6.77
N LEU A 336 -20.06 -37.13 -7.75
CA LEU A 336 -19.77 -38.41 -8.43
C LEU A 336 -18.43 -38.38 -9.17
N SER A 337 -18.16 -37.30 -9.90
CA SER A 337 -16.90 -37.13 -10.63
C SER A 337 -15.69 -37.05 -9.70
N GLN A 338 -15.81 -36.32 -8.59
CA GLN A 338 -14.75 -36.20 -7.58
C GLN A 338 -14.58 -37.45 -6.70
N SER A 339 -15.52 -38.39 -6.76
CA SER A 339 -15.51 -39.66 -6.02
C SER A 339 -15.21 -40.87 -6.93
N PHE A 340 -14.81 -40.63 -8.18
CA PHE A 340 -14.50 -41.65 -9.20
C PHE A 340 -15.66 -42.62 -9.50
N LEU A 341 -16.91 -42.14 -9.39
CA LEU A 341 -18.12 -42.92 -9.64
C LEU A 341 -18.76 -42.55 -10.99
N LYS A 342 -19.51 -43.48 -11.58
CA LYS A 342 -20.18 -43.27 -12.87
C LYS A 342 -21.20 -42.13 -12.79
N THR A 343 -21.05 -41.13 -13.66
CA THR A 343 -21.82 -39.86 -13.63
C THR A 343 -23.11 -39.85 -14.47
N SER A 344 -23.35 -40.87 -15.31
CA SER A 344 -24.55 -40.98 -16.17
C SER A 344 -25.71 -41.68 -15.47
N GLY A 345 -26.96 -41.40 -15.85
CA GLY A 345 -28.16 -42.04 -15.29
C GLY A 345 -29.17 -41.05 -14.70
N THR A 346 -30.28 -41.59 -14.20
CA THR A 346 -31.34 -40.81 -13.55
C THR A 346 -30.86 -40.25 -12.20
N LYS A 347 -31.57 -39.25 -11.65
CA LYS A 347 -31.19 -38.63 -10.37
C LYS A 347 -31.15 -39.64 -9.23
N GLU A 348 -32.12 -40.56 -9.18
CA GLU A 348 -32.19 -41.63 -8.17
C GLU A 348 -31.03 -42.63 -8.32
N GLU A 349 -30.68 -43.02 -9.54
CA GLU A 349 -29.52 -43.90 -9.78
C GLU A 349 -28.19 -43.24 -9.36
N LYS A 350 -28.07 -41.92 -9.52
CA LYS A 350 -26.90 -41.14 -9.07
C LYS A 350 -26.81 -41.10 -7.55
N VAL A 351 -27.94 -40.90 -6.87
CA VAL A 351 -28.02 -40.90 -5.40
C VAL A 351 -27.71 -42.29 -4.84
N ASN A 352 -28.31 -43.36 -5.39
CA ASN A 352 -28.04 -44.73 -4.95
C ASN A 352 -26.56 -45.10 -5.09
N ARG A 353 -25.87 -44.67 -6.15
CA ARG A 353 -24.42 -44.89 -6.29
C ARG A 353 -23.57 -44.18 -5.24
N LEU A 354 -24.00 -43.01 -4.77
CA LEU A 354 -23.32 -42.32 -3.67
C LEU A 354 -23.57 -43.03 -2.34
N ILE A 355 -24.78 -43.56 -2.14
CA ILE A 355 -25.11 -44.35 -0.95
C ILE A 355 -24.32 -45.65 -0.92
N ASP A 356 -24.24 -46.37 -2.04
CA ASP A 356 -23.50 -47.64 -2.15
C ASP A 356 -21.98 -47.45 -2.19
N SER A 357 -21.50 -46.19 -2.22
CA SER A 357 -20.08 -45.88 -2.19
C SER A 357 -19.47 -46.05 -0.79
N PRO A 358 -18.18 -46.41 -0.69
CA PRO A 358 -17.50 -46.62 0.60
C PRO A 358 -17.13 -45.32 1.33
N TRP A 359 -17.59 -44.17 0.85
CA TRP A 359 -17.33 -42.86 1.44
C TRP A 359 -18.38 -42.49 2.50
N SER A 360 -17.97 -41.74 3.52
CA SER A 360 -18.87 -41.16 4.53
C SER A 360 -19.62 -39.94 3.98
N GLU A 361 -20.71 -39.56 4.67
CA GLU A 361 -21.49 -38.37 4.34
C GLU A 361 -20.65 -37.10 4.46
N ARG A 362 -19.74 -37.06 5.45
CA ARG A 362 -18.79 -35.96 5.63
C ARG A 362 -17.88 -35.80 4.43
N THR A 363 -17.30 -36.90 3.96
CA THR A 363 -16.39 -36.89 2.82
C THR A 363 -17.10 -36.45 1.54
N LEU A 364 -18.30 -36.99 1.29
CA LEU A 364 -19.11 -36.65 0.12
C LEU A 364 -19.61 -35.18 0.14
N LEU A 365 -20.14 -34.69 1.27
CA LEU A 365 -20.60 -33.30 1.40
C LEU A 365 -19.43 -32.31 1.36
N ASN A 366 -18.24 -32.70 1.79
CA ASN A 366 -17.06 -31.84 1.69
C ASN A 366 -16.56 -31.66 0.24
N LYS A 367 -17.04 -32.43 -0.74
CA LYS A 367 -16.76 -32.21 -2.17
C LYS A 367 -17.59 -31.06 -2.77
N LEU A 368 -18.70 -30.68 -2.14
CA LEU A 368 -19.53 -29.54 -2.57
C LEU A 368 -18.87 -28.20 -2.24
N ARG A 369 -19.18 -27.14 -2.99
CA ARG A 369 -18.70 -25.78 -2.65
C ARG A 369 -19.47 -25.25 -1.44
N ARG A 370 -18.88 -24.30 -0.72
CA ARG A 370 -19.53 -23.68 0.46
C ARG A 370 -20.89 -23.05 0.10
N ILE A 371 -21.03 -22.50 -1.11
CA ILE A 371 -22.28 -21.92 -1.61
C ILE A 371 -23.35 -23.02 -1.77
N ASP A 372 -23.00 -24.16 -2.36
CA ASP A 372 -23.91 -25.30 -2.54
C ASP A 372 -24.39 -25.88 -1.19
N LEU A 373 -23.50 -26.00 -0.21
CA LEU A 373 -23.85 -26.42 1.15
C LEU A 373 -24.77 -25.41 1.85
N SER A 374 -24.54 -24.11 1.62
CA SER A 374 -25.38 -23.05 2.18
C SER A 374 -26.78 -23.06 1.56
N GLU A 375 -26.91 -23.37 0.26
CA GLU A 375 -28.21 -23.53 -0.40
C GLU A 375 -28.95 -24.77 0.10
N LEU A 376 -28.24 -25.89 0.31
CA LEU A 376 -28.83 -27.09 0.89
C LEU A 376 -29.33 -26.83 2.32
N CYS A 377 -28.55 -26.12 3.14
CA CYS A 377 -28.97 -25.69 4.48
C CYS A 377 -30.26 -24.84 4.42
N LYS A 378 -30.33 -23.85 3.49
CA LYS A 378 -31.54 -23.03 3.31
C LYS A 378 -32.76 -23.85 2.92
N LYS A 379 -32.60 -24.81 2.00
CA LYS A 379 -33.70 -25.71 1.57
C LYS A 379 -34.24 -26.56 2.71
N LEU A 380 -33.36 -27.00 3.61
CA LEU A 380 -33.72 -27.81 4.79
C LEU A 380 -34.05 -26.97 6.03
N ASN A 381 -34.12 -25.64 5.88
CA ASN A 381 -34.38 -24.67 6.97
C ASN A 381 -33.35 -24.74 8.14
N ILE A 382 -32.10 -25.07 7.82
CA ILE A 382 -30.96 -25.15 8.75
C ILE A 382 -30.16 -23.83 8.70
N ARG A 383 -29.66 -23.37 9.87
CA ARG A 383 -28.94 -22.10 10.01
C ARG A 383 -27.63 -22.07 9.19
N VAL A 384 -27.47 -21.03 8.37
CA VAL A 384 -26.29 -20.78 7.54
C VAL A 384 -25.33 -19.80 8.22
N SER A 385 -24.41 -20.30 9.03
CA SER A 385 -23.33 -19.50 9.64
C SER A 385 -22.04 -20.32 9.76
N GLY A 386 -20.88 -19.68 9.83
CA GLY A 386 -19.61 -20.38 10.10
C GLY A 386 -18.85 -20.96 8.90
N VAL A 387 -17.83 -21.77 9.22
CA VAL A 387 -16.88 -22.38 8.28
C VAL A 387 -17.48 -23.63 7.62
N LYS A 388 -16.96 -24.05 6.46
CA LYS A 388 -17.49 -25.17 5.66
C LYS A 388 -17.73 -26.46 6.46
N ARG A 389 -16.84 -26.81 7.39
CA ARG A 389 -16.97 -28.01 8.24
C ARG A 389 -18.18 -27.95 9.17
N GLU A 390 -18.43 -26.80 9.79
CA GLU A 390 -19.59 -26.59 10.67
C GLU A 390 -20.93 -26.66 9.91
N LEU A 391 -20.95 -26.25 8.63
CA LEU A 391 -22.15 -26.40 7.79
C LEU A 391 -22.44 -27.87 7.49
N ILE A 392 -21.41 -28.69 7.26
CA ILE A 392 -21.54 -30.13 7.03
C ILE A 392 -22.04 -30.83 8.29
N GLU A 393 -21.50 -30.48 9.46
CA GLU A 393 -21.95 -31.01 10.75
C GLU A 393 -23.44 -30.72 11.00
N ARG A 394 -23.87 -29.48 10.82
CA ARG A 394 -25.29 -29.13 10.99
C ARG A 394 -26.21 -29.77 9.96
N LEU A 395 -25.71 -30.05 8.75
CA LEU A 395 -26.48 -30.78 7.74
C LEU A 395 -26.69 -32.24 8.14
N ILE A 396 -25.67 -32.91 8.68
CA ILE A 396 -25.76 -34.30 9.13
C ILE A 396 -26.67 -34.39 10.37
N GLU A 397 -26.46 -33.52 11.36
CA GLU A 397 -27.26 -33.46 12.58
C GLU A 397 -28.72 -33.08 12.27
N GLY A 398 -28.92 -32.05 11.43
CA GLY A 398 -30.23 -31.60 10.97
C GLY A 398 -30.98 -32.66 10.18
N ALA A 399 -30.31 -33.39 9.29
CA ALA A 399 -30.92 -34.48 8.52
C ALA A 399 -31.38 -35.64 9.41
N SER A 400 -30.57 -36.01 10.42
CA SER A 400 -30.93 -37.04 11.40
C SER A 400 -32.21 -36.68 12.15
N THR A 401 -32.40 -35.40 12.49
CA THR A 401 -33.62 -34.92 13.16
C THR A 401 -34.82 -34.78 12.22
N LEU A 402 -34.61 -34.37 10.97
CA LEU A 402 -35.69 -34.09 10.01
C LEU A 402 -36.29 -35.35 9.38
N PHE A 403 -35.50 -36.43 9.23
CA PHE A 403 -35.88 -37.61 8.44
C PHE A 403 -35.97 -38.91 9.24
N ASN A 404 -35.77 -38.91 10.56
CA ASN A 404 -36.00 -40.11 11.40
C ASN A 404 -37.49 -40.36 11.65
N GLU A 405 -37.99 -41.52 11.22
CA GLU A 405 -39.36 -41.97 11.46
C GLU A 405 -39.67 -42.27 12.94
N ALA A 406 -38.65 -42.56 13.76
CA ALA A 406 -38.82 -42.78 15.20
C ALA A 406 -39.17 -41.48 15.96
N THR A 407 -38.61 -40.34 15.54
CA THR A 407 -38.97 -39.01 16.06
C THR A 407 -40.29 -38.51 15.50
N LEU A 408 -40.64 -38.83 14.25
CA LEU A 408 -41.96 -38.51 13.70
C LEU A 408 -43.07 -39.28 14.41
N LYS A 409 -42.86 -40.56 14.78
CA LYS A 409 -43.82 -41.33 15.59
C LYS A 409 -43.91 -40.86 17.04
N ALA A 410 -42.80 -40.40 17.64
CA ALA A 410 -42.83 -39.79 18.98
C ALA A 410 -43.56 -38.44 18.96
N VAL A 411 -43.40 -37.65 17.89
CA VAL A 411 -44.12 -36.39 17.68
C VAL A 411 -45.59 -36.64 17.34
N GLU A 412 -45.95 -37.69 16.59
CA GLU A 412 -47.34 -38.10 16.35
C GLU A 412 -48.02 -38.65 17.62
N GLN A 413 -47.30 -39.37 18.50
CA GLN A 413 -47.81 -39.82 19.79
C GLN A 413 -47.99 -38.68 20.81
N ASP A 414 -47.12 -37.68 20.81
CA ASP A 414 -47.31 -36.45 21.60
C ASP A 414 -48.39 -35.52 21.00
N GLN A 415 -48.64 -35.59 19.68
CA GLN A 415 -49.69 -34.84 19.00
C GLN A 415 -51.09 -35.46 19.17
N GLU A 416 -51.22 -36.79 19.31
CA GLU A 416 -52.49 -37.43 19.68
C GLU A 416 -52.91 -37.11 21.13
N ALA A 417 -51.95 -36.86 22.03
CA ALA A 417 -52.23 -36.44 23.41
C ALA A 417 -52.61 -34.95 23.53
N SER A 418 -52.36 -34.14 22.49
CA SER A 418 -52.60 -32.68 22.50
C SER A 418 -53.77 -32.24 21.59
N MET A 419 -54.55 -33.19 21.08
CA MET A 419 -55.74 -32.96 20.23
C MET A 419 -57.08 -32.77 20.98
N GLU A 420 -57.06 -32.36 22.25
CA GLU A 420 -58.22 -31.81 22.97
C GLU A 420 -58.01 -30.33 23.35
N ALA A 421 -57.79 -29.46 22.37
CA ALA A 421 -58.17 -28.03 22.47
C ALA A 421 -58.06 -27.34 21.10
N LYS A 422 -59.17 -27.36 20.35
CA LYS A 422 -59.30 -26.55 19.13
C LYS A 422 -59.50 -25.07 19.45
N GLY A 423 -58.78 -24.23 18.72
CA GLY A 423 -59.32 -23.01 18.11
C GLY A 423 -58.75 -21.70 18.65
N VAL A 424 -58.01 -20.96 17.82
CA VAL A 424 -58.47 -19.81 17.02
C VAL A 424 -57.29 -19.35 16.14
N LYS A 425 -57.60 -18.93 14.90
CA LYS A 425 -56.67 -18.42 13.89
C LYS A 425 -56.36 -16.92 14.11
N ASP A 426 -55.22 -16.53 13.51
CA ASP A 426 -54.70 -15.19 13.19
C ASP A 426 -53.62 -14.60 14.11
N GLU A 427 -52.65 -13.95 13.44
CA GLU A 427 -51.46 -13.21 13.90
C GLU A 427 -50.13 -13.99 13.94
N LEU A 428 -49.43 -13.99 12.80
CA LEU A 428 -47.99 -14.30 12.69
C LEU A 428 -47.26 -13.09 12.11
N GLU A 429 -47.00 -12.08 12.95
CA GLU A 429 -45.83 -11.20 12.82
C GLU A 429 -45.47 -10.63 14.19
N LYS A 430 -44.49 -11.26 14.85
CA LYS A 430 -43.47 -10.71 15.79
C LYS A 430 -43.06 -11.77 16.80
N GLU A 431 -41.82 -12.25 16.70
CA GLU A 431 -40.98 -12.56 17.86
C GLU A 431 -39.53 -12.68 17.37
N LYS A 432 -38.78 -11.58 17.46
CA LYS A 432 -37.64 -11.40 18.38
C LYS A 432 -36.60 -12.53 18.26
N PHE A 433 -35.54 -12.26 17.49
CA PHE A 433 -34.23 -12.86 17.69
C PHE A 433 -33.72 -12.44 19.07
N GLU A 434 -33.93 -13.27 20.09
CA GLU A 434 -33.13 -13.22 21.30
C GLU A 434 -31.71 -13.68 20.96
N SER A 435 -30.80 -12.72 20.98
CA SER A 435 -29.36 -12.97 21.07
C SER A 435 -29.09 -13.66 22.42
N PRO A 436 -28.12 -14.58 22.53
CA PRO A 436 -27.87 -15.27 23.77
C PRO A 436 -27.56 -14.27 24.88
N ILE A 437 -28.25 -14.45 26.01
CA ILE A 437 -28.12 -13.66 27.23
C ILE A 437 -26.66 -13.73 27.70
N ILE A 438 -25.88 -12.69 27.40
CA ILE A 438 -24.62 -12.42 28.10
C ILE A 438 -25.04 -11.86 29.47
N THR A 439 -25.08 -12.74 30.46
CA THR A 439 -25.13 -12.33 31.87
C THR A 439 -23.90 -11.48 32.15
N LYS A 440 -24.10 -10.18 32.41
CA LYS A 440 -23.07 -9.22 32.80
C LYS A 440 -22.28 -9.77 33.99
N THR A 441 -21.12 -10.36 33.72
CA THR A 441 -20.07 -10.51 34.71
C THR A 441 -19.61 -9.10 35.07
N ARG A 442 -19.36 -8.86 36.36
CA ARG A 442 -18.86 -7.57 36.88
C ARG A 442 -17.73 -7.06 35.98
N ILE A 443 -17.78 -5.76 35.65
CA ILE A 443 -16.69 -5.06 34.95
C ILE A 443 -15.46 -5.13 35.86
N ASP A 444 -14.56 -6.08 35.62
CA ASP A 444 -13.28 -6.11 36.30
C ASP A 444 -12.48 -4.89 35.84
N LYS A 445 -12.32 -3.93 36.75
CA LYS A 445 -11.57 -2.70 36.51
C LYS A 445 -10.09 -3.04 36.37
N PRO A 446 -9.38 -2.53 35.33
CA PRO A 446 -7.95 -2.78 35.15
C PRO A 446 -7.11 -2.29 36.34
N LYS A 447 -5.91 -2.85 36.52
CA LYS A 447 -4.98 -2.38 37.56
C LYS A 447 -4.56 -0.94 37.19
N GLY A 448 -4.51 -0.07 38.19
CA GLY A 448 -4.25 1.37 37.96
C GLY A 448 -5.48 2.20 37.57
N TYR A 449 -6.67 1.63 37.42
CA TYR A 449 -7.90 2.40 37.20
C TYR A 449 -8.16 3.45 38.31
N MET A 450 -7.90 3.11 39.58
CA MET A 450 -8.07 4.04 40.70
C MET A 450 -7.10 5.23 40.64
N GLU A 451 -5.89 4.99 40.13
CA GLU A 451 -4.86 6.03 39.94
C GLU A 451 -5.26 6.95 38.77
N ILE A 452 -5.62 6.38 37.62
CA ILE A 452 -6.15 7.10 36.45
C ILE A 452 -7.37 7.95 36.83
N SER A 453 -8.30 7.38 37.61
CA SER A 453 -9.52 8.07 38.04
C SER A 453 -9.24 9.29 38.92
N LYS A 454 -8.14 9.24 39.70
CA LYS A 454 -7.67 10.36 40.52
C LYS A 454 -6.94 11.41 39.66
N ASP A 455 -6.11 10.98 38.74
CA ASP A 455 -5.26 11.87 37.93
C ASP A 455 -6.04 12.57 36.80
N PHE A 456 -7.12 11.95 36.31
CA PHE A 456 -7.94 12.39 35.17
C PHE A 456 -9.44 12.34 35.51
N PRO A 457 -9.95 13.22 36.39
CA PRO A 457 -11.33 13.16 36.86
C PRO A 457 -12.37 13.45 35.79
N GLU A 458 -12.07 14.31 34.79
CA GLU A 458 -13.03 14.71 33.74
C GLU A 458 -13.19 13.68 32.60
N LEU A 459 -12.44 12.56 32.64
CA LEU A 459 -12.67 11.44 31.71
C LEU A 459 -13.90 10.63 32.14
N ASP A 460 -14.63 10.13 31.15
CA ASP A 460 -15.75 9.23 31.35
C ASP A 460 -15.26 7.86 31.89
N GLU A 461 -16.14 7.07 32.49
CA GLU A 461 -15.79 5.76 33.10
C GLU A 461 -15.14 4.78 32.11
N ASP A 462 -15.66 4.75 30.89
CA ASP A 462 -15.16 3.97 29.75
C ASP A 462 -13.80 4.48 29.24
N GLU A 463 -13.63 5.80 29.14
CA GLU A 463 -12.34 6.42 28.80
C GLU A 463 -11.26 6.12 29.84
N LYS A 464 -11.61 6.16 31.14
CA LYS A 464 -10.71 5.79 32.25
C LYS A 464 -10.26 4.33 32.14
N ILE A 465 -11.18 3.42 31.79
CA ILE A 465 -10.85 2.00 31.56
C ILE A 465 -9.87 1.86 30.41
N ILE A 466 -10.14 2.45 29.23
CA ILE A 466 -9.24 2.36 28.08
C ILE A 466 -7.87 2.98 28.38
N LEU A 467 -7.84 4.17 29.01
CA LEU A 467 -6.58 4.82 29.36
C LEU A 467 -5.76 3.97 30.36
N SER A 468 -6.42 3.32 31.32
CA SER A 468 -5.76 2.40 32.25
C SER A 468 -5.15 1.19 31.55
N LEU A 469 -5.84 0.62 30.56
CA LEU A 469 -5.31 -0.48 29.74
C LEU A 469 -4.11 -0.04 28.90
N ILE A 470 -4.13 1.16 28.33
CA ILE A 470 -2.98 1.71 27.60
C ILE A 470 -1.79 1.91 28.53
N LYS A 471 -2.01 2.41 29.76
CA LYS A 471 -0.96 2.56 30.79
C LYS A 471 -0.34 1.21 31.16
N GLU A 472 -1.14 0.17 31.33
CA GLU A 472 -0.66 -1.18 31.66
C GLU A 472 0.14 -1.82 30.52
N THR A 473 -0.37 -1.76 29.29
CA THR A 473 0.19 -2.44 28.12
C THR A 473 1.27 -1.63 27.40
N ARG A 474 1.44 -0.36 27.77
CA ARG A 474 2.30 0.67 27.14
C ARG A 474 1.94 1.04 25.70
N SER A 475 1.27 0.18 24.94
CA SER A 475 0.81 0.48 23.59
C SER A 475 -0.38 -0.39 23.20
N LEU A 476 -1.40 0.20 22.58
CA LEU A 476 -2.54 -0.54 22.01
C LEU A 476 -2.84 -0.08 20.59
N THR A 477 -3.22 -1.03 19.72
CA THR A 477 -3.78 -0.73 18.40
C THR A 477 -5.29 -0.49 18.48
N GLU A 478 -5.88 0.08 17.42
CA GLU A 478 -7.35 0.20 17.31
C GLU A 478 -8.08 -1.13 17.49
N HIS A 479 -7.57 -2.23 16.93
CA HIS A 479 -8.17 -3.55 17.09
C HIS A 479 -8.04 -4.10 18.52
N ASP A 480 -7.00 -3.71 19.25
CA ASP A 480 -6.88 -4.08 20.67
C ASP A 480 -7.88 -3.31 21.52
N ILE A 481 -8.09 -2.03 21.21
CA ILE A 481 -9.11 -1.20 21.85
C ILE A 481 -10.52 -1.71 21.52
N GLU A 482 -10.76 -2.17 20.29
CA GLU A 482 -12.03 -2.81 19.88
C GLU A 482 -12.33 -4.06 20.71
N ARG A 483 -11.31 -4.93 20.85
CA ARG A 483 -11.38 -6.14 21.67
C ARG A 483 -11.55 -5.81 23.15
N ALA A 484 -10.84 -4.81 23.65
CA ALA A 484 -10.96 -4.34 25.03
C ALA A 484 -12.35 -3.76 25.32
N SER A 485 -12.87 -2.92 24.43
CA SER A 485 -14.22 -2.37 24.50
C SER A 485 -15.27 -3.48 24.57
N SER A 486 -15.15 -4.49 23.70
CA SER A 486 -16.05 -5.66 23.69
C SER A 486 -15.94 -6.48 24.98
N ARG A 487 -14.72 -6.74 25.45
CA ARG A 487 -14.45 -7.51 26.67
C ARG A 487 -14.97 -6.83 27.94
N HIS A 488 -14.81 -5.51 28.04
CA HIS A 488 -15.24 -4.72 29.20
C HIS A 488 -16.68 -4.18 29.05
N GLY A 489 -17.37 -4.50 27.95
CA GLY A 489 -18.75 -4.08 27.69
C GLY A 489 -18.93 -2.57 27.55
N LEU A 490 -17.93 -1.86 27.03
CA LEU A 490 -17.93 -0.39 26.90
C LEU A 490 -18.84 0.11 25.77
N GLY A 491 -19.13 -0.75 24.79
CA GLY A 491 -20.02 -0.41 23.67
C GLY A 491 -19.42 0.64 22.70
N TRP A 492 -18.10 0.85 22.70
CA TRP A 492 -17.47 1.72 21.71
C TRP A 492 -17.53 1.09 20.32
N PHE A 493 -18.29 1.71 19.43
CA PHE A 493 -18.18 1.60 17.98
C PHE A 493 -17.78 3.01 17.49
N LEU A 494 -16.90 3.14 16.48
CA LEU A 494 -16.19 4.40 16.12
C LEU A 494 -15.00 4.74 17.04
N ILE A 495 -14.08 3.78 17.20
CA ILE A 495 -12.95 3.86 18.13
C ILE A 495 -12.07 5.09 17.89
N LYS A 496 -11.83 5.47 16.63
CA LYS A 496 -10.99 6.63 16.32
C LYS A 496 -11.62 7.91 16.85
N ALA A 497 -12.94 8.02 16.77
CA ALA A 497 -13.67 9.18 17.28
C ALA A 497 -13.60 9.25 18.80
N HIS A 498 -13.84 8.13 19.51
CA HIS A 498 -13.72 8.07 20.96
C HIS A 498 -12.31 8.41 21.45
N MET A 499 -11.28 7.83 20.83
CA MET A 499 -9.89 8.13 21.15
C MET A 499 -9.52 9.59 20.85
N SER A 500 -10.01 10.12 19.73
CA SER A 500 -9.84 11.52 19.36
C SER A 500 -10.45 12.47 20.39
N GLU A 501 -11.61 12.13 20.97
CA GLU A 501 -12.23 12.93 22.03
C GLU A 501 -11.50 12.82 23.36
N MET A 502 -11.15 11.60 23.78
CA MET A 502 -10.37 11.36 24.99
C MET A 502 -9.04 12.13 24.95
N THR A 503 -8.32 12.07 23.83
CA THR A 503 -7.06 12.81 23.63
C THR A 503 -7.25 14.33 23.64
N ASN A 504 -8.41 14.83 23.18
CA ASN A 504 -8.74 16.25 23.27
C ASN A 504 -9.05 16.68 24.71
N LYS A 505 -9.79 15.87 25.49
CA LYS A 505 -10.00 16.11 26.94
C LYS A 505 -8.66 16.13 27.69
N LEU A 506 -7.78 15.18 27.40
CA LEU A 506 -6.42 15.11 27.92
C LEU A 506 -5.60 16.37 27.60
N LYS A 507 -5.62 16.84 26.34
CA LYS A 507 -4.97 18.11 25.94
C LYS A 507 -5.52 19.33 26.69
N ASN A 508 -6.84 19.43 26.85
CA ASN A 508 -7.46 20.57 27.57
C ASN A 508 -7.06 20.61 29.05
N MET A 509 -6.79 19.46 29.67
CA MET A 509 -6.24 19.39 31.03
C MET A 509 -4.75 19.72 31.11
N ASN A 510 -4.10 20.11 29.99
CA ASN A 510 -2.65 20.20 29.82
C ASN A 510 -1.92 18.90 30.20
N LYS A 511 -2.61 17.77 30.05
CA LYS A 511 -2.15 16.48 30.49
C LYS A 511 -2.26 15.45 29.35
N ASN A 512 -1.25 15.35 28.49
CA ASN A 512 -1.28 14.42 27.36
C ASN A 512 -0.28 13.26 27.52
N PRO A 513 -0.66 12.15 28.20
CA PRO A 513 0.21 11.00 28.42
C PRO A 513 0.32 10.08 27.20
N LEU A 514 -0.38 10.40 26.10
CA LEU A 514 -0.48 9.54 24.92
C LEU A 514 0.33 10.11 23.75
N ASN A 515 1.14 9.25 23.15
CA ASN A 515 1.71 9.46 21.83
C ASN A 515 0.91 8.65 20.81
N ILE A 516 0.45 9.29 19.74
CA ILE A 516 -0.35 8.65 18.69
C ILE A 516 0.55 8.51 17.47
N ARG A 517 0.71 7.28 16.99
CA ARG A 517 1.36 6.99 15.71
C ARG A 517 0.34 6.35 14.78
N SER A 518 0.40 6.68 13.50
CA SER A 518 -0.49 6.08 12.50
C SER A 518 0.33 5.30 11.48
N VAL A 519 0.01 4.01 11.33
CA VAL A 519 0.56 3.16 10.26
C VAL A 519 -0.56 2.90 9.26
N ARG A 520 -0.45 3.49 8.06
CA ARG A 520 -1.51 3.51 7.04
C ARG A 520 -2.81 4.10 7.61
N SER A 521 -3.85 3.27 7.77
CA SER A 521 -5.15 3.65 8.32
C SER A 521 -5.32 3.35 9.82
N ILE A 522 -4.39 2.62 10.45
CA ILE A 522 -4.51 2.13 11.83
C ILE A 522 -3.70 3.03 12.77
N ASN A 523 -4.32 3.50 13.85
CA ASN A 523 -3.65 4.25 14.91
C ASN A 523 -3.14 3.30 16.00
N ILE A 524 -1.96 3.64 16.53
CA ILE A 524 -1.30 3.01 17.67
C ILE A 524 -1.21 4.08 18.75
N TYR A 525 -1.69 3.74 19.95
CA TYR A 525 -1.73 4.64 21.10
C TYR A 525 -0.72 4.17 22.14
N GLU A 526 0.37 4.92 22.30
CA GLU A 526 1.49 4.62 23.18
C GLU A 526 1.43 5.46 24.46
N TRP A 527 1.67 4.83 25.61
CA TRP A 527 1.81 5.51 26.90
C TRP A 527 3.21 6.11 27.03
N ALA A 528 3.27 7.43 27.21
CA ALA A 528 4.53 8.18 27.29
C ALA A 528 5.07 8.41 28.72
N GLY A 529 4.33 8.08 29.79
CA GLY A 529 4.78 8.25 31.19
C GLY A 529 4.48 9.62 31.84
N GLU A 530 4.74 9.74 33.15
CA GLU A 530 4.23 10.74 34.11
C GLU A 530 4.53 12.24 33.83
N PHE A 531 3.62 13.08 34.32
CA PHE A 531 3.69 14.54 34.41
C PHE A 531 4.81 15.00 35.34
N ILE A 532 6.02 15.13 34.81
CA ILE A 532 7.10 15.79 35.54
C ILE A 532 7.05 17.29 35.19
N SER A 533 7.06 18.11 36.23
CA SER A 533 7.14 19.57 36.22
C SER A 533 8.42 20.06 35.52
N GLU A 534 8.44 20.07 34.19
CA GLU A 534 9.62 20.42 33.39
C GLU A 534 9.26 21.17 32.10
N GLU A 535 8.81 22.42 32.23
CA GLU A 535 8.83 23.38 31.11
C GLU A 535 10.21 23.37 30.41
N LYS A 536 11.29 23.23 31.18
CA LYS A 536 12.67 23.10 30.68
C LYS A 536 12.93 21.84 29.85
N LYS A 537 12.44 20.65 30.21
CA LYS A 537 12.68 19.43 29.38
C LYS A 537 11.83 19.41 28.12
N ILE A 538 10.63 19.99 28.16
CA ILE A 538 9.80 20.19 26.97
C ILE A 538 10.50 21.14 26.01
N GLU A 539 11.08 22.24 26.51
CA GLU A 539 11.85 23.18 25.71
C GLU A 539 13.09 22.52 25.06
N LEU A 540 13.84 21.70 25.81
CA LEU A 540 14.98 20.94 25.28
C LEU A 540 14.59 19.98 24.15
N ARG A 541 13.49 19.22 24.34
CA ARG A 541 13.02 18.25 23.34
C ARG A 541 12.51 18.95 22.08
N SER A 542 11.72 20.01 22.25
CA SER A 542 11.24 20.84 21.15
C SER A 542 12.39 21.50 20.37
N ALA A 543 13.44 21.94 21.06
CA ALA A 543 14.65 22.47 20.44
C ALA A 543 15.41 21.39 19.65
N ARG A 544 15.54 20.17 20.18
CA ARG A 544 16.16 19.05 19.47
C ARG A 544 15.41 18.65 18.21
N ASP A 545 14.09 18.50 18.28
CA ASP A 545 13.25 18.16 17.13
C ASP A 545 13.45 19.17 15.98
N VAL A 546 13.58 20.45 16.33
CA VAL A 546 13.88 21.52 15.38
C VAL A 546 15.26 21.37 14.76
N ILE A 547 16.30 21.12 15.55
CA ILE A 547 17.68 20.96 15.06
C ILE A 547 17.81 19.71 14.17
N ASP A 548 17.23 18.58 14.58
CA ASP A 548 17.30 17.32 13.83
C ASP A 548 16.64 17.44 12.44
N ALA A 549 15.49 18.10 12.36
CA ALA A 549 14.82 18.41 11.09
C ALA A 549 15.70 19.28 10.19
N LEU A 550 16.28 20.36 10.74
CA LEU A 550 17.16 21.24 9.99
C LEU A 550 18.47 20.53 9.56
N ARG A 551 19.01 19.61 10.38
CA ARG A 551 20.19 18.78 10.06
C ARG A 551 19.94 17.92 8.82
N GLN A 552 18.75 17.34 8.72
CA GLN A 552 18.28 16.58 7.56
C GLN A 552 17.91 17.47 6.36
N GLY A 553 17.86 18.80 6.54
CA GLY A 553 17.51 19.76 5.49
C GLY A 553 16.00 19.88 5.23
N VAL A 554 15.17 19.45 6.18
CA VAL A 554 13.70 19.53 6.13
C VAL A 554 13.19 20.63 7.07
N VAL A 555 11.97 21.10 6.82
CA VAL A 555 11.30 22.06 7.72
C VAL A 555 10.62 21.26 8.84
N PRO A 556 10.78 21.63 10.13
CA PRO A 556 10.10 20.93 11.22
C PRO A 556 8.57 20.98 11.07
N ASP A 557 7.87 19.92 11.46
CA ASP A 557 6.40 19.87 11.44
C ASP A 557 5.72 20.42 12.71
N LYS A 558 6.51 20.70 13.75
CA LYS A 558 6.07 21.19 15.07
C LYS A 558 7.04 22.22 15.61
N ASN A 559 6.58 23.02 16.57
CA ASN A 559 7.35 24.00 17.31
C ASN A 559 7.98 25.08 16.39
N LEU A 560 7.33 25.39 15.27
CA LEU A 560 7.88 26.33 14.30
C LEU A 560 8.00 27.74 14.87
N ASP A 561 7.18 28.08 15.88
CA ASP A 561 7.26 29.34 16.63
C ASP A 561 8.66 29.59 17.22
N LEU A 562 9.41 28.53 17.57
CA LEU A 562 10.81 28.62 17.98
C LEU A 562 11.72 29.09 16.84
N LEU A 563 11.43 28.75 15.59
CA LEU A 563 12.20 29.16 14.42
C LEU A 563 11.73 30.46 13.78
N VAL A 564 10.49 30.91 14.02
CA VAL A 564 9.95 32.00 13.19
C VAL A 564 10.72 33.30 13.36
N ILE A 565 11.16 33.86 12.23
CA ILE A 565 11.85 35.15 12.13
C ILE A 565 11.20 35.96 11.00
N GLY A 566 10.94 37.23 11.29
CA GLY A 566 10.38 38.15 10.29
C GLY A 566 8.93 37.88 9.91
N GLN A 567 8.52 38.43 8.76
CA GLN A 567 7.22 38.30 8.12
C GLN A 567 6.00 38.51 9.05
N LYS A 568 6.15 39.37 10.08
CA LYS A 568 5.12 39.55 11.12
C LYS A 568 3.77 40.00 10.52
N LYS A 569 3.80 40.91 9.53
CA LYS A 569 2.61 41.43 8.87
C LYS A 569 1.89 40.33 8.06
N GLN A 570 2.65 39.57 7.26
CA GLN A 570 2.13 38.46 6.45
C GLN A 570 1.48 37.39 7.33
N ARG A 571 2.17 37.00 8.40
CA ARG A 571 1.68 36.02 9.37
C ARG A 571 0.41 36.47 10.08
N GLN A 572 0.38 37.70 10.56
CA GLN A 572 -0.81 38.28 11.19
C GLN A 572 -2.01 38.25 10.22
N HIS A 573 -1.79 38.64 8.97
CA HIS A 573 -2.83 38.62 7.96
C HIS A 573 -3.33 37.19 7.64
N LEU A 574 -2.44 36.21 7.54
CA LEU A 574 -2.84 34.81 7.34
C LEU A 574 -3.68 34.26 8.52
N LEU A 575 -3.39 34.69 9.75
CA LEU A 575 -4.20 34.33 10.92
C LEU A 575 -5.59 34.97 10.90
N GLU A 576 -5.70 36.21 10.40
CA GLU A 576 -6.99 36.89 10.19
C GLU A 576 -7.82 36.17 9.12
N LEU A 577 -7.19 35.79 8.00
CA LEU A 577 -7.86 35.02 6.94
C LEU A 577 -8.33 33.65 7.44
N LEU A 578 -7.56 33.00 8.31
CA LEU A 578 -7.95 31.74 8.91
C LEU A 578 -9.18 31.89 9.82
N GLU A 579 -9.31 33.01 10.55
CA GLU A 579 -10.56 33.30 11.29
C GLU A 579 -11.74 33.58 10.36
N GLU A 580 -11.51 34.35 9.28
CA GLU A 580 -12.54 34.62 8.27
C GLU A 580 -13.00 33.34 7.56
N ALA A 581 -12.08 32.41 7.32
CA ALA A 581 -12.34 31.14 6.64
C ALA A 581 -13.31 30.23 7.37
N LYS A 582 -13.62 30.45 8.66
CA LYS A 582 -14.66 29.67 9.38
C LYS A 582 -16.01 29.71 8.64
N ASN A 583 -16.35 30.87 8.09
CA ASN A 583 -17.64 31.10 7.41
C ASN A 583 -17.51 31.50 5.95
N LYS A 584 -16.30 31.86 5.50
CA LYS A 584 -16.04 32.25 4.11
C LYS A 584 -15.07 31.30 3.40
N SER A 585 -14.81 31.54 2.12
CA SER A 585 -13.72 30.92 1.37
C SER A 585 -12.68 31.94 0.87
N PRO A 586 -11.84 32.50 1.76
CA PRO A 586 -10.73 33.32 1.33
C PRO A 586 -9.68 32.49 0.56
N PHE A 587 -8.98 33.14 -0.37
CA PHE A 587 -7.82 32.56 -1.04
C PHE A 587 -6.64 33.56 -1.06
N LYS A 588 -5.41 33.03 -1.07
CA LYS A 588 -4.17 33.81 -1.29
C LYS A 588 -3.13 33.03 -2.06
N PHE A 589 -2.33 33.77 -2.81
CA PHE A 589 -1.07 33.31 -3.40
C PHE A 589 0.10 33.75 -2.54
N ILE A 590 1.09 32.87 -2.37
CA ILE A 590 2.38 33.16 -1.76
C ILE A 590 3.42 33.10 -2.87
N LYS A 591 3.90 34.27 -3.28
CA LYS A 591 4.91 34.46 -4.32
C LYS A 591 6.29 34.68 -3.68
N GLY A 592 7.34 34.18 -4.31
CA GLY A 592 8.71 34.61 -4.03
C GLY A 592 9.76 33.65 -4.58
N PRO A 593 11.05 34.01 -4.53
CA PRO A 593 12.12 33.22 -5.12
C PRO A 593 12.37 31.91 -4.36
N TYR A 594 13.21 31.02 -4.92
CA TYR A 594 13.65 29.82 -4.19
C TYR A 594 14.37 30.24 -2.91
N GLY A 595 13.94 29.67 -1.77
CA GLY A 595 14.53 30.02 -0.47
C GLY A 595 13.91 31.23 0.23
N SER A 596 12.91 31.91 -0.31
CA SER A 596 12.22 33.02 0.39
C SER A 596 11.40 32.61 1.63
N GLY A 597 11.38 31.32 1.96
CA GLY A 597 10.66 30.79 3.12
C GLY A 597 9.20 30.39 2.86
N LYS A 598 8.78 30.20 1.60
CA LYS A 598 7.41 29.74 1.25
C LYS A 598 7.00 28.48 2.02
N THR A 599 7.78 27.40 1.90
CA THR A 599 7.52 26.12 2.59
C THR A 599 7.47 26.28 4.11
N PHE A 600 8.31 27.16 4.67
CA PHE A 600 8.31 27.46 6.09
C PHE A 600 7.02 28.18 6.51
N LEU A 601 6.61 29.21 5.77
CA LEU A 601 5.38 29.96 6.04
C LEU A 601 4.14 29.07 5.93
N CYS A 602 4.08 28.18 4.93
CA CYS A 602 3.02 27.19 4.78
C CYS A 602 3.00 26.19 5.95
N SER A 603 4.17 25.69 6.37
CA SER A 603 4.26 24.78 7.52
C SER A 603 3.84 25.45 8.82
N TRP A 604 4.23 26.71 9.02
CA TRP A 604 3.80 27.51 10.17
C TRP A 604 2.28 27.73 10.15
N LEU A 605 1.71 28.08 8.99
CA LEU A 605 0.26 28.27 8.88
C LEU A 605 -0.51 26.98 9.15
N ARG A 606 -0.02 25.82 8.68
CA ARG A 606 -0.60 24.50 9.01
C ARG A 606 -0.61 24.25 10.50
N GLU A 607 0.50 24.51 11.19
CA GLU A 607 0.57 24.35 12.65
C GLU A 607 -0.45 25.25 13.37
N GLN A 608 -0.55 26.52 12.98
CA GLN A 608 -1.52 27.45 13.55
C GLN A 608 -2.97 27.06 13.23
N ALA A 609 -3.24 26.54 12.02
CA ALA A 609 -4.54 26.02 11.64
C ALA A 609 -4.96 24.84 12.52
N VAL A 610 -4.07 23.87 12.73
CA VAL A 610 -4.33 22.73 13.63
C VAL A 610 -4.61 23.21 15.07
N ASN A 611 -3.84 24.19 15.57
CA ASN A 611 -4.05 24.77 16.91
C ASN A 611 -5.41 25.48 17.03
N LYS A 612 -5.89 26.08 15.93
CA LYS A 612 -7.23 26.69 15.83
C LYS A 612 -8.33 25.70 15.42
N LYS A 613 -8.08 24.39 15.54
CA LYS A 613 -9.03 23.30 15.22
C LYS A 613 -9.46 23.26 13.75
N PHE A 614 -8.62 23.71 12.82
CA PHE A 614 -8.82 23.44 11.40
C PHE A 614 -8.23 22.07 11.04
N THR A 615 -8.88 21.41 10.09
CA THR A 615 -8.23 20.35 9.31
C THR A 615 -7.30 20.98 8.28
N THR A 616 -6.21 20.32 7.93
CA THR A 616 -5.26 20.85 6.95
C THR A 616 -5.02 19.85 5.85
N SER A 617 -4.93 20.28 4.60
CA SER A 617 -4.51 19.45 3.48
C SER A 617 -3.43 20.15 2.67
N THR A 618 -2.43 19.40 2.22
CA THR A 618 -1.36 19.89 1.35
C THR A 618 -1.28 19.03 0.10
N VAL A 619 -1.33 19.68 -1.06
CA VAL A 619 -1.28 19.08 -2.39
C VAL A 619 -0.08 19.66 -3.10
N ASN A 620 0.96 18.86 -3.32
CA ASN A 620 2.13 19.27 -4.12
C ASN A 620 1.85 18.95 -5.58
N ILE A 621 1.91 19.97 -6.44
CA ILE A 621 1.65 19.78 -7.87
C ILE A 621 2.84 19.09 -8.52
N GLY A 622 2.60 17.99 -9.21
CA GLY A 622 3.66 17.23 -9.87
C GLY A 622 3.13 16.37 -11.01
N PRO A 623 3.98 15.54 -11.64
CA PRO A 623 3.55 14.64 -12.71
C PRO A 623 2.51 13.62 -12.25
N ASP A 624 2.63 13.09 -11.01
CA ASP A 624 1.71 12.09 -10.45
C ASP A 624 0.44 12.70 -9.84
N GLN A 625 0.49 14.00 -9.52
CA GLN A 625 -0.62 14.75 -8.93
C GLN A 625 -0.83 16.08 -9.68
N PRO A 626 -1.22 16.03 -10.97
CA PRO A 626 -1.32 17.21 -11.80
C PRO A 626 -2.62 17.98 -11.51
N LEU A 627 -2.53 19.31 -11.43
CA LEU A 627 -3.72 20.17 -11.32
C LEU A 627 -4.64 20.07 -12.56
N SER A 628 -4.14 19.59 -13.69
CA SER A 628 -4.91 19.41 -14.93
C SER A 628 -6.00 18.33 -14.83
N ASP A 629 -5.91 17.38 -13.89
CA ASP A 629 -6.92 16.33 -13.65
C ASP A 629 -7.55 16.54 -12.27
N LEU A 630 -8.74 17.17 -12.25
CA LEU A 630 -9.47 17.51 -11.02
C LEU A 630 -9.75 16.30 -10.11
N PRO A 631 -10.19 15.12 -10.61
CA PRO A 631 -10.32 13.91 -9.79
C PRO A 631 -9.02 13.45 -9.11
N ILE A 632 -7.88 13.53 -9.81
CA ILE A 632 -6.57 13.19 -9.21
C ILE A 632 -6.19 14.25 -8.16
N PHE A 633 -6.40 15.53 -8.45
CA PHE A 633 -6.19 16.62 -7.49
C PHE A 633 -7.04 16.43 -6.22
N TYR A 634 -8.31 16.04 -6.36
CA TYR A 634 -9.19 15.74 -5.21
C TYR A 634 -8.69 14.55 -4.39
N SER A 635 -8.27 13.45 -5.04
CA SER A 635 -7.67 12.31 -4.34
C SER A 635 -6.43 12.74 -3.56
N GLY A 636 -5.64 13.63 -4.17
CA GLY A 636 -4.53 14.32 -3.55
C GLY A 636 -4.90 15.11 -2.30
N LEU A 637 -5.98 15.90 -2.37
CA LEU A 637 -6.52 16.66 -1.24
C LEU A 637 -6.92 15.74 -0.08
N ILE A 638 -7.62 14.65 -0.37
CA ILE A 638 -8.04 13.68 0.64
C ILE A 638 -6.84 12.96 1.26
N ASN A 639 -5.88 12.54 0.42
CA ASN A 639 -4.65 11.91 0.89
C ASN A 639 -3.79 12.86 1.73
N GLY A 640 -3.80 14.15 1.42
CA GLY A 640 -3.11 15.22 2.15
C GLY A 640 -3.81 15.67 3.43
N LEU A 641 -5.04 15.22 3.70
CA LEU A 641 -5.86 15.67 4.83
C LEU A 641 -5.28 15.22 6.17
N ARG A 642 -5.12 16.13 7.13
CA ARG A 642 -4.54 15.94 8.47
C ARG A 642 -5.39 16.61 9.55
N THR A 643 -5.29 16.08 10.77
CA THR A 643 -5.90 16.64 11.99
C THR A 643 -4.86 16.77 13.11
N SER A 644 -5.28 17.22 14.29
CA SER A 644 -4.38 17.41 15.43
C SER A 644 -3.85 16.10 16.02
N GLU A 645 -4.57 15.01 15.79
CA GLU A 645 -4.32 13.65 16.29
C GLU A 645 -3.63 12.79 15.24
N LYS A 646 -3.80 13.14 13.96
CA LYS A 646 -3.30 12.38 12.82
C LYS A 646 -2.60 13.29 11.82
N ARG A 647 -1.28 13.42 11.99
CA ARG A 647 -0.40 14.27 11.17
C ARG A 647 0.37 13.50 10.10
N ASP A 648 0.49 12.19 10.23
CA ASP A 648 1.35 11.39 9.34
C ASP A 648 0.60 10.79 8.15
N SER A 649 -0.69 10.51 8.28
CA SER A 649 -1.52 9.92 7.20
C SER A 649 -2.90 10.57 7.07
N SER A 650 -3.66 10.19 6.04
CA SER A 650 -4.98 10.79 5.74
C SER A 650 -5.95 10.64 6.91
N ALA A 651 -6.56 11.76 7.31
CA ALA A 651 -7.51 11.83 8.41
C ALA A 651 -8.99 11.69 8.00
N LEU A 652 -9.29 11.30 6.74
CA LEU A 652 -10.66 11.20 6.25
C LEU A 652 -11.55 10.27 7.13
N VAL A 653 -11.05 9.07 7.44
CA VAL A 653 -11.80 8.10 8.27
C VAL A 653 -12.06 8.68 9.66
N ASP A 654 -11.05 9.31 10.27
CA ASP A 654 -11.12 9.91 11.59
C ASP A 654 -12.15 11.06 11.63
N ILE A 655 -12.25 11.85 10.55
CA ILE A 655 -13.27 12.91 10.39
C ILE A 655 -14.67 12.32 10.26
N ILE A 656 -14.87 11.29 9.42
CA ILE A 656 -16.18 10.63 9.26
C ILE A 656 -16.64 10.00 10.57
N GLU A 657 -15.76 9.27 11.27
CA GLU A 657 -16.09 8.68 12.57
C GLU A 657 -16.39 9.77 13.60
N SER A 658 -15.64 10.88 13.62
CA SER A 658 -15.91 12.01 14.51
C SER A 658 -17.25 12.68 14.24
N TRP A 659 -17.66 12.77 12.98
CA TRP A 659 -18.96 13.32 12.58
C TRP A 659 -20.10 12.42 13.09
N LEU A 660 -20.00 11.11 12.85
CA LEU A 660 -20.97 10.13 13.32
C LEU A 660 -21.08 10.14 14.85
N LEU A 661 -19.96 10.15 15.58
CA LEU A 661 -19.96 10.19 17.05
C LEU A 661 -20.64 11.46 17.58
N ASN A 662 -20.45 12.61 16.92
CA ASN A 662 -21.12 13.85 17.30
C ASN A 662 -22.65 13.73 17.18
N ILE A 663 -23.15 13.07 16.12
CA ILE A 663 -24.58 12.80 15.94
C ILE A 663 -25.09 11.87 17.04
N HIS A 664 -24.36 10.79 17.36
CA HIS A 664 -24.69 9.87 18.46
C HIS A 664 -24.83 10.61 19.79
N LYS A 665 -23.83 11.42 20.16
CA LYS A 665 -23.82 12.17 21.44
C LYS A 665 -24.92 13.23 21.51
N LYS A 666 -25.13 14.01 20.44
CA LYS A 666 -26.22 15.00 20.38
C LYS A 666 -27.58 14.32 20.55
N THR A 667 -27.81 13.19 19.90
CA THR A 667 -29.06 12.43 20.00
C THR A 667 -29.26 11.88 21.41
N ALA A 668 -28.23 11.24 22.00
CA ALA A 668 -28.30 10.72 23.37
C ALA A 668 -28.63 11.82 24.39
N LYS A 669 -28.02 13.00 24.24
CA LYS A 669 -28.25 14.17 25.11
C LYS A 669 -29.65 14.75 24.97
N ILE A 670 -30.17 14.88 23.74
CA ILE A 670 -31.52 15.42 23.48
C ILE A 670 -32.60 14.50 24.04
N GLU A 671 -32.42 13.20 23.86
CA GLU A 671 -33.40 12.18 24.27
C GLU A 671 -33.26 11.77 25.75
N ASN A 672 -32.26 12.31 26.47
CA ASN A 672 -31.90 11.95 27.84
C ASN A 672 -31.73 10.43 28.04
N LEU A 673 -31.21 9.73 27.03
CA LEU A 673 -30.99 8.29 27.07
C LEU A 673 -29.55 8.01 27.52
N SER A 674 -29.39 7.37 28.68
CA SER A 674 -28.10 6.82 29.10
C SER A 674 -27.91 5.41 28.53
N ALA A 675 -26.69 5.08 28.12
CA ALA A 675 -26.31 3.80 27.51
C ALA A 675 -26.35 2.58 28.47
N ILE A 676 -27.02 2.71 29.62
CA ILE A 676 -26.96 1.77 30.74
C ILE A 676 -27.95 0.59 30.56
N ASN A 677 -29.05 0.80 29.80
CA ASN A 677 -30.12 -0.18 29.57
C ASN A 677 -30.21 -0.62 28.09
N ASN A 678 -30.41 -1.92 27.83
CA ASN A 678 -30.50 -2.49 26.47
C ASN A 678 -31.69 -1.94 25.65
N GLU A 679 -32.82 -1.65 26.28
CA GLU A 679 -33.97 -1.01 25.62
C GLU A 679 -33.66 0.43 25.19
N ASN A 680 -32.91 1.17 26.02
CA ASN A 680 -32.45 2.53 25.69
C ASN A 680 -31.42 2.51 24.56
N LEU A 681 -30.55 1.50 24.48
CA LEU A 681 -29.58 1.31 23.41
C LEU A 681 -30.28 1.06 22.05
N GLN A 682 -31.24 0.14 21.99
CA GLN A 682 -31.98 -0.10 20.74
C GLN A 682 -32.77 1.13 20.29
N LYS A 683 -33.42 1.83 21.24
CA LYS A 683 -34.13 3.07 20.98
C LYS A 683 -33.18 4.17 20.49
N LEU A 684 -32.03 4.33 21.14
CA LEU A 684 -31.00 5.28 20.75
C LEU A 684 -30.45 4.99 19.35
N THR A 685 -30.11 3.72 19.03
CA THR A 685 -29.62 3.33 17.70
C THR A 685 -30.65 3.70 16.62
N SER A 686 -31.93 3.38 16.84
CA SER A 686 -33.00 3.72 15.88
C SER A 686 -33.19 5.24 15.70
N LEU A 687 -33.04 6.03 16.76
CA LEU A 687 -33.15 7.49 16.71
C LEU A 687 -31.94 8.11 16.03
N VAL A 688 -30.75 7.57 16.29
CA VAL A 688 -29.53 8.02 15.62
C VAL A 688 -29.57 7.68 14.15
N GLU A 689 -30.01 6.49 13.75
CA GLU A 689 -30.20 6.13 12.34
C GLU A 689 -31.13 7.12 11.62
N LYS A 690 -32.26 7.46 12.22
CA LYS A 690 -33.18 8.48 11.67
C LYS A 690 -32.51 9.84 11.54
N ARG A 691 -31.69 10.24 12.52
CA ARG A 691 -31.00 11.52 12.50
C ARG A 691 -29.87 11.56 11.48
N VAL A 692 -29.06 10.50 11.39
CA VAL A 692 -28.03 10.33 10.36
C VAL A 692 -28.68 10.43 8.98
N GLU A 693 -29.81 9.74 8.76
CA GLU A 693 -30.54 9.83 7.49
C GLU A 693 -31.03 11.26 7.19
N GLY A 694 -31.46 12.00 8.21
CA GLY A 694 -31.79 13.42 8.10
C GLY A 694 -30.61 14.28 7.65
N GLU A 695 -29.44 14.11 8.27
CA GLU A 695 -28.22 14.86 7.90
C GLU A 695 -27.72 14.46 6.49
N LEU A 696 -27.83 13.17 6.12
CA LEU A 696 -27.47 12.66 4.80
C LEU A 696 -28.32 13.26 3.65
N SER A 697 -29.52 13.76 3.95
CA SER A 697 -30.34 14.45 2.94
C SER A 697 -29.63 15.72 2.42
N TYR A 698 -29.03 16.51 3.30
CA TYR A 698 -28.30 17.73 2.94
C TYR A 698 -27.08 17.43 2.06
N PHE A 699 -26.35 16.34 2.35
CA PHE A 699 -25.22 15.92 1.52
C PHE A 699 -25.66 15.45 0.13
N SER A 700 -26.86 14.91 -0.01
CA SER A 700 -27.41 14.47 -1.31
C SER A 700 -27.67 15.64 -2.25
N ASP A 701 -28.04 16.80 -1.70
CA ASP A 701 -28.24 18.04 -2.46
C ASP A 701 -26.92 18.63 -2.96
N LEU A 702 -25.85 18.45 -2.19
CA LEU A 702 -24.50 18.85 -2.59
C LEU A 702 -23.93 17.89 -3.63
N ASP A 703 -23.88 16.59 -3.31
CA ASP A 703 -23.38 15.54 -4.18
C ASP A 703 -24.20 14.24 -4.04
N PRO A 704 -24.92 13.80 -5.08
CA PRO A 704 -25.87 12.68 -4.99
C PRO A 704 -25.26 11.35 -4.52
N GLY A 705 -23.97 11.12 -4.79
CA GLY A 705 -23.29 9.88 -4.40
C GLY A 705 -22.65 9.92 -3.01
N PHE A 706 -22.45 11.11 -2.42
CA PHE A 706 -21.77 11.26 -1.12
C PHE A 706 -22.57 10.61 0.01
N ALA A 707 -23.87 10.88 0.06
CA ALA A 707 -24.75 10.38 1.10
C ALA A 707 -24.89 8.83 1.10
N PRO A 708 -25.14 8.16 -0.04
CA PRO A 708 -25.10 6.70 -0.10
C PRO A 708 -23.77 6.10 0.38
N ALA A 709 -22.63 6.68 -0.01
CA ALA A 709 -21.32 6.19 0.41
C ALA A 709 -21.11 6.33 1.94
N LEU A 710 -21.47 7.47 2.52
CA LEU A 710 -21.43 7.66 3.99
C LEU A 710 -22.38 6.71 4.72
N ARG A 711 -23.59 6.48 4.18
CA ARG A 711 -24.55 5.52 4.72
C ARG A 711 -23.98 4.10 4.71
N ALA A 712 -23.35 3.71 3.61
CA ALA A 712 -22.70 2.41 3.47
C ALA A 712 -21.55 2.26 4.47
N PHE A 713 -20.72 3.30 4.64
CA PHE A 713 -19.66 3.32 5.64
C PHE A 713 -20.20 3.15 7.06
N TYR A 714 -21.23 3.90 7.44
CA TYR A 714 -21.85 3.80 8.77
C TYR A 714 -22.42 2.40 9.03
N LYS A 715 -23.25 1.88 8.12
CA LYS A 715 -23.82 0.52 8.25
C LYS A 715 -22.75 -0.55 8.33
N ALA A 716 -21.71 -0.43 7.51
CA ALA A 716 -20.60 -1.36 7.51
C ALA A 716 -19.82 -1.32 8.82
N ARG A 717 -19.55 -0.13 9.38
CA ARG A 717 -18.90 0.02 10.69
C ARG A 717 -19.74 -0.53 11.83
N SER A 718 -21.04 -0.27 11.86
CA SER A 718 -21.94 -0.79 12.91
C SER A 718 -22.06 -2.32 12.88
N ASN A 719 -21.93 -2.93 11.70
CA ASN A 719 -22.02 -4.38 11.51
C ASN A 719 -20.66 -5.12 11.55
N GLY A 720 -19.54 -4.40 11.74
CA GLY A 720 -18.19 -4.98 11.69
C GLY A 720 -17.71 -5.39 10.28
N ASP A 721 -18.37 -4.95 9.21
CA ASP A 721 -17.99 -5.22 7.81
C ASP A 721 -16.89 -4.27 7.35
N GLN A 722 -15.64 -4.66 7.63
CA GLN A 722 -14.44 -3.90 7.24
C GLN A 722 -14.28 -3.76 5.71
N VAL A 723 -14.79 -4.71 4.93
CA VAL A 723 -14.64 -4.72 3.46
C VAL A 723 -15.54 -3.67 2.83
N THR A 724 -16.82 -3.62 3.20
CA THR A 724 -17.73 -2.60 2.68
C THR A 724 -17.33 -1.20 3.15
N ALA A 725 -16.85 -1.07 4.40
CA ALA A 725 -16.34 0.20 4.90
C ALA A 725 -15.13 0.70 4.09
N SER A 726 -14.19 -0.18 3.73
CA SER A 726 -13.02 0.20 2.94
C SER A 726 -13.38 0.59 1.50
N ILE A 727 -14.37 -0.08 0.90
CA ILE A 727 -14.91 0.28 -0.44
C ILE A 727 -15.54 1.67 -0.40
N ALA A 728 -16.35 1.97 0.63
CA ALA A 728 -16.97 3.28 0.79
C ALA A 728 -15.93 4.40 0.93
N ILE A 729 -14.89 4.19 1.73
CA ILE A 729 -13.77 5.14 1.89
C ILE A 729 -13.00 5.31 0.57
N ALA A 730 -12.72 4.22 -0.15
CA ALA A 730 -12.03 4.30 -1.44
C ALA A 730 -12.83 5.15 -2.46
N TRP A 731 -14.16 5.04 -2.46
CA TRP A 731 -15.01 5.85 -3.32
C TRP A 731 -15.05 7.32 -2.88
N LEU A 732 -15.15 7.59 -1.58
CA LEU A 732 -15.10 8.95 -1.00
C LEU A 732 -13.74 9.64 -1.27
N ASN A 733 -12.66 8.88 -1.38
CA ASN A 733 -11.33 9.35 -1.80
C ASN A 733 -11.26 9.69 -3.30
N GLY A 734 -12.23 9.24 -4.11
CA GLY A 734 -12.22 9.44 -5.57
C GLY A 734 -11.43 8.40 -6.35
N SER A 735 -11.21 7.20 -5.78
CA SER A 735 -10.50 6.11 -6.47
C SER A 735 -11.20 5.71 -7.77
N LYS A 736 -10.44 5.65 -8.86
CA LYS A 736 -10.93 5.24 -10.20
C LYS A 736 -10.96 3.71 -10.40
N THR A 737 -10.43 2.92 -9.46
CA THR A 737 -10.19 1.46 -9.62
C THR A 737 -11.28 0.55 -9.03
N ILE A 738 -12.42 1.11 -8.63
CA ILE A 738 -13.49 0.35 -7.95
C ILE A 738 -14.34 -0.42 -8.98
N SER A 739 -14.51 -1.72 -8.77
CA SER A 739 -15.33 -2.57 -9.65
C SER A 739 -16.83 -2.21 -9.56
N GLY A 740 -17.58 -2.41 -10.65
CA GLY A 740 -19.01 -2.11 -10.69
C GLY A 740 -19.84 -2.84 -9.63
N ARG A 741 -19.46 -4.08 -9.28
CA ARG A 741 -20.07 -4.83 -8.18
C ARG A 741 -19.90 -4.11 -6.84
N ASN A 742 -18.68 -3.61 -6.56
CA ASN A 742 -18.38 -2.90 -5.32
C ASN A 742 -19.09 -1.53 -5.24
N LEU A 743 -19.23 -0.82 -6.38
CA LEU A 743 -20.01 0.42 -6.45
C LEU A 743 -21.50 0.18 -6.10
N HIS A 744 -22.09 -0.90 -6.64
CA HIS A 744 -23.47 -1.28 -6.33
C HIS A 744 -23.64 -1.63 -4.84
N THR A 745 -22.68 -2.31 -4.21
CA THR A 745 -22.73 -2.65 -2.78
C THR A 745 -22.86 -1.42 -1.89
N ILE A 746 -22.18 -0.32 -2.21
CA ILE A 746 -22.25 0.94 -1.45
C ILE A 746 -23.35 1.89 -1.94
N GLY A 747 -24.14 1.49 -2.95
CA GLY A 747 -25.28 2.25 -3.45
C GLY A 747 -24.92 3.48 -4.29
N VAL A 748 -23.72 3.53 -4.88
CA VAL A 748 -23.26 4.64 -5.74
C VAL A 748 -23.10 4.19 -7.20
N LYS A 749 -22.99 5.14 -8.12
CA LYS A 749 -22.75 4.90 -9.54
C LYS A 749 -21.54 5.72 -10.03
N GLY A 750 -20.75 5.11 -10.90
CA GLY A 750 -19.62 5.77 -11.57
C GLY A 750 -18.43 6.09 -10.66
N CYS A 751 -17.37 6.58 -11.32
CA CYS A 751 -16.19 7.14 -10.67
C CYS A 751 -16.31 8.67 -10.60
N LEU A 752 -15.43 9.33 -9.82
CA LEU A 752 -15.43 10.78 -9.69
C LEU A 752 -15.05 11.46 -11.01
N GLU A 753 -15.97 12.27 -11.56
CA GLU A 753 -15.77 13.08 -12.76
C GLU A 753 -15.43 14.54 -12.43
N SER A 754 -14.81 15.26 -13.36
CA SER A 754 -14.32 16.64 -13.14
C SER A 754 -15.41 17.63 -12.70
N ASN A 755 -16.64 17.50 -13.23
CA ASN A 755 -17.79 18.33 -12.87
C ASN A 755 -18.33 18.04 -11.46
N GLN A 756 -18.03 16.88 -10.89
CA GLN A 756 -18.48 16.46 -9.55
C GLN A 756 -17.51 16.85 -8.44
N VAL A 757 -16.27 17.26 -8.78
CA VAL A 757 -15.20 17.51 -7.80
C VAL A 757 -15.51 18.69 -6.87
N PHE A 758 -15.98 19.83 -7.40
CA PHE A 758 -16.32 20.95 -6.52
C PHE A 758 -17.53 20.66 -5.61
N PRO A 759 -18.63 20.06 -6.10
CA PRO A 759 -19.68 19.51 -5.24
C PRO A 759 -19.14 18.58 -4.14
N ARG A 760 -18.21 17.68 -4.50
CA ARG A 760 -17.53 16.76 -3.56
C ARG A 760 -16.74 17.50 -2.48
N ILE A 761 -16.00 18.54 -2.84
CA ILE A 761 -15.23 19.37 -1.90
C ILE A 761 -16.17 20.10 -0.95
N ARG A 762 -17.30 20.64 -1.44
CA ARG A 762 -18.32 21.26 -0.58
C ARG A 762 -18.91 20.27 0.43
N ALA A 763 -19.25 19.08 -0.04
CA ALA A 763 -19.73 18.00 0.84
C ALA A 763 -18.67 17.62 1.89
N LEU A 764 -17.38 17.56 1.53
CA LEU A 764 -16.30 17.33 2.48
C LEU A 764 -16.18 18.45 3.52
N ILE A 765 -16.23 19.72 3.11
CA ILE A 765 -16.14 20.87 4.04
C ILE A 765 -17.32 20.85 5.01
N GLU A 766 -18.52 20.55 4.53
CA GLU A 766 -19.70 20.42 5.37
C GLU A 766 -19.55 19.27 6.38
N LEU A 767 -19.04 18.12 5.93
CA LEU A 767 -18.75 16.99 6.80
C LEU A 767 -17.77 17.39 7.92
N ILE A 768 -16.70 18.13 7.57
CA ILE A 768 -15.72 18.66 8.52
C ILE A 768 -16.40 19.60 9.53
N LYS A 769 -17.26 20.52 9.08
CA LYS A 769 -18.01 21.43 9.97
C LYS A 769 -18.98 20.70 10.90
N GLY A 770 -19.52 19.56 10.47
CA GLY A 770 -20.34 18.71 11.32
C GLY A 770 -19.56 17.99 12.44
N THR A 771 -18.23 18.06 12.43
CA THR A 771 -17.36 17.55 13.51
C THR A 771 -17.05 18.64 14.55
N ARG A 772 -15.93 18.51 15.28
CA ARG A 772 -15.38 19.54 16.17
C ARG A 772 -14.44 20.53 15.49
N TYR A 773 -14.15 20.33 14.20
CA TYR A 773 -13.23 21.17 13.45
C TYR A 773 -13.95 22.40 12.88
N GLU A 774 -13.23 23.52 12.81
CA GLU A 774 -13.76 24.83 12.40
C GLU A 774 -13.76 25.02 10.87
N GLY A 775 -13.00 24.18 10.14
CA GLY A 775 -12.88 24.27 8.69
C GLY A 775 -11.69 23.50 8.11
N LEU A 776 -11.32 23.85 6.87
CA LEU A 776 -10.23 23.27 6.10
C LEU A 776 -9.23 24.35 5.67
N LEU A 777 -7.94 24.14 5.91
CA LEU A 777 -6.86 24.85 5.24
C LEU A 777 -6.35 23.97 4.09
N LEU A 778 -6.54 24.40 2.86
CA LEU A 778 -6.02 23.71 1.67
C LEU A 778 -4.83 24.48 1.10
N ILE A 779 -3.66 23.85 1.13
CA ILE A 779 -2.43 24.38 0.52
C ILE A 779 -2.15 23.63 -0.77
N VAL A 780 -2.04 24.35 -1.87
CA VAL A 780 -1.58 23.85 -3.17
C VAL A 780 -0.16 24.38 -3.39
N ASP A 781 0.83 23.51 -3.24
CA ASP A 781 2.26 23.84 -3.28
C ASP A 781 2.86 23.56 -4.66
N GLU A 782 3.97 24.22 -4.98
CA GLU A 782 4.79 24.01 -6.19
C GLU A 782 4.09 24.28 -7.54
N LEU A 783 3.25 25.33 -7.62
CA LEU A 783 2.58 25.68 -8.90
C LEU A 783 3.56 25.95 -10.05
N GLU A 784 4.82 26.30 -9.77
CA GLU A 784 5.83 26.45 -10.81
C GLU A 784 6.07 25.19 -11.64
N LEU A 785 5.71 24.01 -11.13
CA LEU A 785 5.86 22.75 -11.84
C LEU A 785 4.87 22.60 -13.00
N ILE A 786 3.77 23.37 -13.02
CA ILE A 786 2.86 23.44 -14.18
C ILE A 786 3.64 23.82 -15.45
N ARG A 787 4.64 24.72 -15.33
CA ARG A 787 5.49 25.14 -16.45
C ARG A 787 6.26 23.99 -17.08
N ARG A 788 6.53 22.92 -16.32
CA ARG A 788 7.30 21.75 -16.76
C ARG A 788 6.43 20.68 -17.43
N PHE A 789 5.10 20.82 -17.46
CA PHE A 789 4.28 19.84 -18.17
C PHE A 789 4.60 19.88 -19.67
N PRO A 790 4.79 18.71 -20.31
CA PRO A 790 5.30 18.63 -21.68
C PRO A 790 4.31 19.23 -22.69
N GLN A 791 3.00 19.06 -22.47
CA GLN A 791 1.95 19.47 -23.39
C GLN A 791 1.35 20.84 -23.03
N THR A 792 1.28 21.75 -23.99
CA THR A 792 0.66 23.09 -23.81
C THR A 792 -0.78 23.00 -23.33
N ARG A 793 -1.58 22.12 -23.94
CA ARG A 793 -2.98 21.90 -23.55
C ARG A 793 -3.13 21.51 -22.08
N GLN A 794 -2.20 20.71 -21.56
CA GLN A 794 -2.22 20.30 -20.15
C GLN A 794 -1.91 21.48 -19.22
N ARG A 795 -0.97 22.37 -19.62
CA ARG A 795 -0.67 23.60 -18.90
C ARG A 795 -1.86 24.54 -18.86
N GLU A 796 -2.49 24.80 -20.01
CA GLU A 796 -3.69 25.63 -20.12
C GLU A 796 -4.84 25.07 -19.29
N GLN A 797 -5.06 23.75 -19.31
CA GLN A 797 -6.07 23.10 -18.50
C GLN A 797 -5.82 23.26 -16.99
N ALA A 798 -4.56 23.15 -16.55
CA ALA A 798 -4.20 23.40 -15.16
C ALA A 798 -4.44 24.86 -14.74
N LEU A 799 -4.11 25.83 -15.60
CA LEU A 799 -4.35 27.26 -15.34
C LEU A 799 -5.85 27.59 -15.33
N GLU A 800 -6.66 26.97 -16.21
CA GLU A 800 -8.12 27.12 -16.19
C GLU A 800 -8.72 26.52 -14.92
N ILE A 801 -8.25 25.35 -14.47
CA ILE A 801 -8.71 24.75 -13.20
C ILE A 801 -8.33 25.65 -12.00
N LEU A 802 -7.11 26.21 -12.00
CA LEU A 802 -6.69 27.18 -10.99
C LEU A 802 -7.62 28.41 -10.96
N ARG A 803 -7.98 28.94 -12.14
CA ARG A 803 -8.96 30.02 -12.27
C ARG A 803 -10.32 29.62 -11.70
N LEU A 804 -10.82 28.44 -12.04
CA LEU A 804 -12.11 27.95 -11.55
C LEU A 804 -12.13 27.82 -10.01
N LEU A 805 -11.06 27.33 -9.40
CA LEU A 805 -10.93 27.27 -7.94
C LEU A 805 -11.02 28.66 -7.30
N ILE A 806 -10.39 29.67 -7.90
CA ILE A 806 -10.42 31.07 -7.43
C ILE A 806 -11.81 31.67 -7.61
N ASP A 807 -12.43 31.48 -8.77
CA ASP A 807 -13.77 32.00 -9.06
C ASP A 807 -14.80 31.41 -8.08
N GLU A 808 -14.70 30.12 -7.79
CA GLU A 808 -15.53 29.46 -6.78
C GLU A 808 -15.25 30.00 -5.38
N SER A 809 -13.98 30.17 -5.00
CA SER A 809 -13.59 30.77 -3.72
C SER A 809 -14.13 32.21 -3.58
N GLY A 810 -14.05 33.02 -4.63
CA GLY A 810 -14.51 34.42 -4.65
C GLY A 810 -16.03 34.55 -4.52
N LYS A 811 -16.80 33.58 -5.02
CA LYS A 811 -18.27 33.49 -4.85
C LYS A 811 -18.70 32.92 -3.51
N ASN A 812 -17.76 32.70 -2.59
CA ASN A 812 -17.99 32.00 -1.34
C ASN A 812 -18.44 30.53 -1.52
N GLY A 813 -17.97 29.86 -2.57
CA GLY A 813 -18.37 28.50 -2.95
C GLY A 813 -17.75 27.39 -2.09
N PHE A 814 -16.77 27.69 -1.24
CA PHE A 814 -16.15 26.74 -0.31
C PHE A 814 -16.19 27.22 1.15
N PRO A 815 -17.36 27.64 1.68
CA PRO A 815 -17.43 28.32 2.96
C PRO A 815 -16.90 27.42 4.09
N GLY A 816 -15.89 27.85 4.83
CA GLY A 816 -15.16 26.95 5.74
C GLY A 816 -13.75 26.60 5.27
N CYS A 817 -13.30 27.10 4.12
CA CYS A 817 -12.03 26.71 3.49
C CYS A 817 -11.12 27.91 3.23
N LEU A 818 -9.88 27.88 3.72
CA LEU A 818 -8.83 28.81 3.31
C LEU A 818 -7.96 28.14 2.23
N LEU A 819 -7.94 28.71 1.03
CA LEU A 819 -7.10 28.23 -0.07
C LEU A 819 -5.78 29.03 -0.14
N ILE A 820 -4.66 28.33 -0.05
CA ILE A 820 -3.33 28.91 -0.20
C ILE A 820 -2.63 28.27 -1.39
N PHE A 821 -2.14 29.09 -2.29
CA PHE A 821 -1.37 28.67 -3.45
C PHE A 821 0.06 29.17 -3.33
N THR A 822 1.06 28.36 -3.65
CA THR A 822 2.46 28.82 -3.67
C THR A 822 3.01 28.79 -5.09
N GLY A 823 3.89 29.74 -5.41
CA GLY A 823 4.60 29.73 -6.69
C GLY A 823 5.86 30.58 -6.63
N THR A 824 6.79 30.27 -7.52
CA THR A 824 7.99 31.11 -7.74
C THR A 824 7.69 32.31 -8.62
N ASP A 825 8.56 33.31 -8.64
CA ASP A 825 8.38 34.50 -9.49
C ASP A 825 8.21 34.13 -10.97
N MET A 826 8.96 33.13 -11.42
CA MET A 826 8.87 32.59 -12.77
C MET A 826 7.49 31.98 -13.09
N PHE A 827 6.74 31.47 -12.11
CA PHE A 827 5.35 31.05 -12.33
C PHE A 827 4.45 32.24 -12.65
N PHE A 828 4.63 33.36 -11.95
CA PHE A 828 3.78 34.55 -12.13
C PHE A 828 4.18 35.39 -13.34
N GLU A 829 5.45 35.40 -13.73
CA GLU A 829 5.98 36.38 -14.68
C GLU A 829 6.20 35.86 -16.09
N ASP A 830 6.28 34.54 -16.28
CA ASP A 830 6.54 33.91 -17.59
C ASP A 830 5.32 34.01 -18.51
N ASP A 831 5.46 34.75 -19.61
CA ASP A 831 4.42 34.99 -20.62
C ASP A 831 4.12 33.77 -21.51
N ARG A 832 4.99 32.76 -21.54
CA ARG A 832 4.84 31.58 -22.43
C ARG A 832 4.25 30.38 -21.73
N ALA A 833 4.67 30.13 -20.49
CA ALA A 833 4.29 28.91 -19.77
C ALA A 833 3.78 29.17 -18.34
N GLY A 834 3.89 30.41 -17.85
CA GLY A 834 3.42 30.81 -16.54
C GLY A 834 2.01 31.38 -16.54
N LEU A 835 1.61 31.97 -15.42
CA LEU A 835 0.29 32.53 -15.18
C LEU A 835 -0.09 33.63 -16.18
N LYS A 836 0.87 34.44 -16.63
CA LYS A 836 0.65 35.48 -17.65
C LYS A 836 0.27 34.93 -19.02
N SER A 837 0.62 33.68 -19.33
CA SER A 837 0.20 33.07 -20.59
C SER A 837 -1.31 32.80 -20.63
N TYR A 838 -2.02 32.96 -19.51
CA TYR A 838 -3.46 32.78 -19.39
C TYR A 838 -4.14 34.06 -18.88
N GLU A 839 -4.51 34.94 -19.81
CA GLU A 839 -4.98 36.31 -19.56
C GLU A 839 -6.11 36.39 -18.52
N ALA A 840 -7.12 35.54 -18.62
CA ALA A 840 -8.27 35.55 -17.71
C ALA A 840 -7.88 35.27 -16.24
N LEU A 841 -6.83 34.49 -15.99
CA LEU A 841 -6.30 34.26 -14.65
C LEU A 841 -5.38 35.41 -14.21
N ALA A 842 -4.58 35.93 -15.15
CA ALA A 842 -3.69 37.05 -14.93
C ALA A 842 -4.43 38.30 -14.44
N GLU A 843 -5.54 38.68 -15.07
CA GLU A 843 -6.36 39.83 -14.68
C GLU A 843 -6.91 39.74 -13.24
N ARG A 844 -7.17 38.52 -12.77
CA ARG A 844 -7.71 38.28 -11.42
C ARG A 844 -6.65 38.34 -10.33
N ILE A 845 -5.40 38.00 -10.66
CA ILE A 845 -4.31 37.81 -9.68
C ILE A 845 -3.33 38.97 -9.72
N ILE A 846 -2.92 39.39 -10.91
CA ILE A 846 -1.93 40.45 -11.11
C ILE A 846 -2.60 41.78 -10.78
N SER A 847 -2.27 42.30 -9.59
CA SER A 847 -2.78 43.58 -9.11
C SER A 847 -2.08 44.76 -9.82
N PRO A 848 -2.74 45.93 -9.91
CA PRO A 848 -2.11 47.13 -10.47
C PRO A 848 -0.86 47.52 -9.68
N ASN A 849 0.10 48.15 -10.37
CA ASN A 849 1.38 48.58 -9.79
C ASN A 849 1.15 49.37 -8.51
N THR A 850 1.63 48.82 -7.40
CA THR A 850 1.73 49.54 -6.13
C THR A 850 3.02 50.36 -6.14
N PRO A 851 3.06 51.56 -5.54
CA PRO A 851 4.30 52.33 -5.42
C PRO A 851 5.39 51.48 -4.74
N ASP A 852 6.64 51.62 -5.20
CA ASP A 852 7.77 50.89 -4.63
C ASP A 852 7.83 51.06 -3.10
N GLY A 853 7.90 49.93 -2.38
CA GLY A 853 7.94 49.88 -0.91
C GLY A 853 6.59 49.80 -0.20
N VAL A 854 5.45 49.91 -0.89
CA VAL A 854 4.11 49.79 -0.27
C VAL A 854 3.49 48.41 -0.51
N ILE A 855 3.56 47.53 0.50
CA ILE A 855 2.99 46.18 0.43
C ILE A 855 1.55 46.19 0.94
N SER A 856 0.57 45.93 0.05
CA SER A 856 -0.83 45.71 0.44
C SER A 856 -1.13 44.21 0.53
N LEU A 857 -1.29 43.71 1.75
CA LEU A 857 -1.64 42.29 1.99
C LEU A 857 -3.09 41.95 1.60
N ARG A 858 -3.93 42.95 1.33
CA ARG A 858 -5.31 42.73 0.85
C ARG A 858 -5.34 42.19 -0.59
N GLN A 859 -4.28 42.39 -1.37
CA GLN A 859 -4.17 41.86 -2.72
C GLN A 859 -4.11 40.33 -2.76
N PRO A 860 -4.53 39.67 -3.86
CA PRO A 860 -4.52 38.20 -3.96
C PRO A 860 -3.15 37.57 -3.72
N VAL A 861 -2.06 38.30 -3.99
CA VAL A 861 -0.67 37.82 -3.88
C VAL A 861 0.02 38.44 -2.67
N ILE A 862 0.55 37.58 -1.79
CA ILE A 862 1.50 37.91 -0.74
C ILE A 862 2.89 37.68 -1.30
N ASN A 863 3.67 38.76 -1.47
CA ASN A 863 5.05 38.67 -1.92
C ASN A 863 6.00 38.42 -0.74
N LEU A 864 6.85 37.41 -0.87
CA LEU A 864 7.94 37.10 0.05
C LEU A 864 9.26 37.48 -0.59
N GLU A 865 9.95 38.43 0.03
CA GLU A 865 11.31 38.78 -0.34
C GLU A 865 12.29 37.63 -0.08
N GLY A 866 13.38 37.60 -0.84
CA GLY A 866 14.50 36.73 -0.56
C GLY A 866 15.11 36.96 0.83
N LEU A 867 15.94 36.01 1.26
CA LEU A 867 16.79 36.21 2.42
C LEU A 867 17.87 37.23 2.05
N ASP A 868 17.92 38.33 2.80
CA ASP A 868 19.02 39.29 2.77
C ASP A 868 20.02 38.95 3.88
N HIS A 869 21.16 39.64 3.90
CA HIS A 869 22.23 39.44 4.88
C HIS A 869 21.72 39.59 6.32
N GLU A 870 20.84 40.55 6.60
CA GLU A 870 20.33 40.81 7.95
C GLU A 870 19.37 39.71 8.42
N LYS A 871 18.43 39.30 7.56
CA LYS A 871 17.50 38.20 7.80
C LYS A 871 18.27 36.88 7.98
N LEU A 872 19.30 36.62 7.16
CA LEU A 872 20.12 35.42 7.29
C LEU A 872 20.86 35.41 8.63
N PHE A 873 21.48 36.51 9.04
CA PHE A 873 22.13 36.61 10.35
C PHE A 873 21.16 36.37 11.52
N ARG A 874 19.94 36.92 11.44
CA ARG A 874 18.91 36.65 12.45
C ARG A 874 18.53 35.16 12.51
N VAL A 875 18.42 34.50 11.36
CA VAL A 875 18.13 33.05 11.27
C VAL A 875 19.25 32.21 11.85
N THR A 876 20.49 32.48 11.46
CA THR A 876 21.65 31.73 11.95
C THR A 876 21.86 31.95 13.45
N SER A 877 21.66 33.18 13.95
CA SER A 877 21.73 33.48 15.39
C SER A 877 20.67 32.73 16.18
N LYS A 878 19.42 32.67 15.68
CA LYS A 878 18.36 31.96 16.38
C LYS A 878 18.60 30.45 16.39
N ILE A 879 19.10 29.88 15.29
CA ILE A 879 19.44 28.45 15.21
C ILE A 879 20.60 28.11 16.17
N ARG A 880 21.63 28.95 16.26
CA ARG A 880 22.71 28.80 17.26
C ARG A 880 22.15 28.78 18.70
N ASP A 881 21.23 29.68 19.00
CA ASP A 881 20.64 29.79 20.33
C ASP A 881 19.77 28.55 20.64
N ILE A 882 18.96 28.09 19.67
CA ILE A 882 18.17 26.84 19.78
C ILE A 882 19.08 25.62 19.95
N HIS A 883 20.20 25.57 19.23
CA HIS A 883 21.18 24.50 19.35
C HIS A 883 21.83 24.46 20.74
N GLY A 884 22.18 25.62 21.28
CA GLY A 884 22.70 25.77 22.65
C GLY A 884 21.71 25.26 23.69
N VAL A 885 20.41 25.55 23.51
CA VAL A 885 19.34 24.97 24.34
C VAL A 885 19.30 23.45 24.14
N ALA A 886 19.13 22.96 22.91
CA ALA A 886 18.96 21.54 22.57
C ALA A 886 20.04 20.62 23.19
N TYR A 887 21.30 21.05 23.18
CA TYR A 887 22.45 20.29 23.69
C TYR A 887 22.98 20.81 25.03
N SER A 888 22.35 21.83 25.62
CA SER A 888 22.71 22.40 26.93
C SER A 888 24.18 22.84 27.03
N TRP A 889 24.67 23.57 26.03
CA TRP A 889 26.04 24.12 25.98
C TRP A 889 26.02 25.62 25.62
N ASP A 890 27.10 26.33 25.97
CA ASP A 890 27.22 27.76 25.72
C ASP A 890 27.66 28.05 24.28
N SER A 891 26.68 27.98 23.36
CA SER A 891 26.90 28.20 21.94
C SER A 891 27.32 29.64 21.60
N LYS A 892 26.96 30.64 22.42
CA LYS A 892 27.29 32.06 22.19
C LYS A 892 28.75 32.36 22.44
N THR A 893 29.32 31.79 23.50
CA THR A 893 30.75 31.97 23.80
C THR A 893 31.63 31.24 22.78
N ARG A 894 31.15 30.09 22.27
CA ARG A 894 31.88 29.24 21.32
C ARG A 894 31.83 29.74 19.88
N LEU A 895 30.68 30.25 19.45
CA LEU A 895 30.49 30.91 18.16
C LEU A 895 29.93 32.32 18.38
N PRO A 896 30.80 33.31 18.70
CA PRO A 896 30.38 34.68 18.94
C PRO A 896 29.69 35.33 17.74
N ASP A 897 28.90 36.37 18.00
CA ASP A 897 28.18 37.11 16.95
C ASP A 897 29.12 37.63 15.84
N GLU A 898 30.34 38.04 16.17
CA GLU A 898 31.32 38.51 15.18
C GLU A 898 31.77 37.38 14.24
N SER A 899 32.05 36.19 14.76
CA SER A 899 32.37 35.00 13.94
C SER A 899 31.19 34.59 13.07
N LEU A 900 29.97 34.64 13.62
CA LEU A 900 28.74 34.33 12.90
C LEU A 900 28.45 35.36 11.79
N LYS A 901 28.69 36.66 12.03
CA LYS A 901 28.61 37.70 10.99
C LYS A 901 29.63 37.46 9.89
N ASN A 902 30.85 37.04 10.23
CA ASN A 902 31.88 36.73 9.22
C ASN A 902 31.47 35.53 8.35
N LEU A 903 30.94 34.45 8.95
CA LEU A 903 30.36 33.33 8.21
C LEU A 903 29.25 33.77 7.25
N VAL A 904 28.32 34.60 7.73
CA VAL A 904 27.24 35.13 6.89
C VAL A 904 27.81 35.98 5.76
N ARG A 905 28.80 36.85 6.02
CA ARG A 905 29.48 37.63 4.98
C ARG A 905 30.11 36.74 3.92
N GLU A 906 30.87 35.71 4.32
CA GLU A 906 31.49 34.75 3.40
C GLU A 906 30.47 33.98 2.56
N TRP A 907 29.32 33.62 3.14
CA TRP A 907 28.24 32.96 2.41
C TRP A 907 27.51 33.90 1.44
N THR A 908 27.58 35.21 1.67
CA THR A 908 26.95 36.24 0.82
C THR A 908 27.89 36.92 -0.17
N SER A 909 29.21 36.81 -0.01
CA SER A 909 30.20 37.58 -0.79
C SER A 909 30.34 37.19 -2.26
N PHE A 910 29.63 36.14 -2.72
CA PHE A 910 29.63 35.66 -4.11
C PHE A 910 28.34 36.01 -4.89
N GLY A 911 27.56 37.01 -4.48
CA GLY A 911 26.39 37.49 -5.23
C GLY A 911 25.95 38.90 -4.86
N ASP A 912 25.45 39.66 -5.84
CA ASP A 912 24.88 41.01 -5.67
C ASP A 912 23.68 40.98 -4.72
N ASP A 913 23.70 41.78 -3.63
CA ASP A 913 22.64 42.17 -2.65
C ASP A 913 21.58 41.13 -2.20
N THR A 914 21.66 39.90 -2.70
CA THR A 914 20.73 38.79 -2.56
C THR A 914 21.57 37.52 -2.41
N VAL A 915 21.24 36.68 -1.43
CA VAL A 915 22.03 35.49 -1.10
C VAL A 915 22.01 34.53 -2.30
N SER A 916 23.13 34.37 -3.02
CA SER A 916 23.20 33.51 -4.22
C SER A 916 23.09 32.01 -3.89
N ARG A 917 23.41 31.62 -2.66
CA ARG A 917 23.23 30.26 -2.15
C ARG A 917 21.82 30.02 -1.62
N LYS A 918 21.26 28.86 -1.98
CA LYS A 918 19.99 28.39 -1.40
C LYS A 918 20.12 28.28 0.13
N PRO A 919 19.09 28.65 0.92
CA PRO A 919 19.19 28.68 2.38
C PRO A 919 19.43 27.31 3.03
N ARG A 920 18.83 26.24 2.49
CA ARG A 920 18.93 24.89 3.06
C ARG A 920 20.39 24.42 3.23
N PRO A 921 21.26 24.50 2.20
CA PRO A 921 22.70 24.24 2.36
C PRO A 921 23.37 25.06 3.46
N ILE A 922 23.09 26.36 3.55
CA ILE A 922 23.70 27.26 4.55
C ILE A 922 23.31 26.82 5.96
N LEU A 923 22.04 26.50 6.19
CA LEU A 923 21.57 26.07 7.52
C LEU A 923 22.16 24.72 7.93
N ARG A 924 22.33 23.78 6.98
CA ARG A 924 23.00 22.50 7.24
C ARG A 924 24.48 22.69 7.56
N GLU A 925 25.17 23.56 6.82
CA GLU A 925 26.57 23.90 7.08
C GLU A 925 26.73 24.55 8.46
N LEU A 926 25.82 25.45 8.86
CA LEU A 926 25.80 26.02 10.21
C LEU A 926 25.61 24.94 11.28
N ILE A 927 24.65 24.03 11.11
CA ILE A 927 24.41 22.96 12.11
C ILE A 927 25.63 22.07 12.23
N ASN A 928 26.27 21.68 11.12
CA ASN A 928 27.52 20.92 11.18
C ASN A 928 28.62 21.67 11.95
N ILE A 929 28.73 23.00 11.78
CA ILE A 929 29.69 23.81 12.54
C ILE A 929 29.34 23.80 14.03
N LEU A 930 28.06 23.90 14.37
CA LEU A 930 27.58 23.88 15.76
C LEU A 930 27.76 22.50 16.42
N ASP A 931 27.50 21.42 15.70
CA ASP A 931 27.77 20.04 16.12
C ASP A 931 29.27 19.87 16.42
N LEU A 932 30.16 20.30 15.51
CA LEU A 932 31.61 20.24 15.73
C LEU A 932 32.09 21.07 16.93
N CYS A 933 31.52 22.26 17.14
CA CYS A 933 31.84 23.10 18.28
C CYS A 933 31.38 22.49 19.62
N GLU A 934 30.30 21.72 19.61
CA GLU A 934 29.74 21.04 20.78
C GLU A 934 30.54 19.77 21.10
N GLU A 935 30.82 18.94 20.09
CA GLU A 935 31.55 17.67 20.24
C GLU A 935 33.04 17.87 20.57
N ASN A 936 33.63 19.02 20.20
CA ASN A 936 35.05 19.32 20.38
C ASN A 936 35.27 20.55 21.27
N PRO A 937 35.00 20.46 22.59
CA PRO A 937 35.13 21.59 23.51
C PRO A 937 36.58 22.06 23.70
N ASP A 938 37.60 21.36 23.23
CA ASP A 938 38.99 21.80 23.40
C ASP A 938 39.51 22.65 22.23
N LEU A 939 38.76 22.75 21.14
CA LEU A 939 39.15 23.47 19.93
C LEU A 939 38.35 24.76 19.75
N SER A 940 39.01 25.82 19.28
CA SER A 940 38.34 27.08 18.93
C SER A 940 37.71 27.00 17.52
N TYR A 941 36.65 27.77 17.28
CA TYR A 941 36.00 27.85 15.97
C TYR A 941 36.99 28.12 14.82
N ASN A 942 37.96 29.01 15.03
CA ASN A 942 38.96 29.35 14.02
C ASN A 942 39.89 28.16 13.68
N GLU A 943 40.17 27.28 14.64
CA GLU A 943 40.97 26.07 14.43
C GLU A 943 40.17 25.00 13.69
N LEU A 944 38.90 24.78 14.08
CA LEU A 944 37.98 23.85 13.40
C LEU A 944 37.71 24.26 11.95
N PHE A 945 37.53 25.56 11.70
CA PHE A 945 37.30 26.11 10.38
C PHE A 945 38.51 25.95 9.45
N ARG A 946 39.73 26.14 9.96
CA ARG A 946 40.97 25.89 9.20
C ARG A 946 41.11 24.42 8.77
N ILE A 947 40.82 23.47 9.67
CA ILE A 947 40.88 22.03 9.39
C ILE A 947 39.85 21.62 8.33
N SER A 948 38.65 22.20 8.37
CA SER A 948 37.58 21.99 7.37
C SER A 948 37.96 22.47 5.96
N LEU A 949 38.63 23.63 5.85
CA LEU A 949 39.09 24.19 4.58
C LEU A 949 40.22 23.36 3.95
N THR A 950 41.16 22.82 4.75
CA THR A 950 42.27 22.00 4.23
C THR A 950 41.76 20.70 3.58
N ASN A 951 40.66 20.14 4.08
CA ASN A 951 40.02 18.96 3.48
C ASN A 951 39.24 19.29 2.19
N LYS A 952 38.66 20.49 2.05
CA LYS A 952 38.00 20.94 0.81
C LYS A 952 39.00 21.23 -0.32
N GLU A 953 40.18 21.76 0.00
CA GLU A 953 41.24 21.98 -1.00
C GLU A 953 41.79 20.66 -1.57
N ASN A 954 41.93 19.63 -0.73
CA ASN A 954 42.32 18.29 -1.18
C ASN A 954 41.27 17.62 -2.08
N PHE A 955 39.98 17.88 -1.87
CA PHE A 955 38.91 17.37 -2.75
C PHE A 955 38.87 18.07 -4.12
N ASN A 956 39.20 19.35 -4.19
CA ASN A 956 39.25 20.10 -5.46
C ASN A 956 40.51 19.76 -6.30
N GLN A 957 41.61 19.37 -5.66
CA GLN A 957 42.81 18.89 -6.36
C GLN A 957 42.63 17.51 -7.00
N VAL A 958 41.77 16.64 -6.46
CA VAL A 958 41.48 15.33 -7.08
C VAL A 958 40.59 15.48 -8.33
N ASN A 959 39.70 16.46 -8.36
CA ASN A 959 38.85 16.72 -9.54
C ASN A 959 39.58 17.46 -10.67
N THR A 960 40.70 18.14 -10.40
CA THR A 960 41.52 18.79 -11.45
C THR A 960 42.55 17.86 -12.09
N ILE A 961 42.67 16.61 -11.61
CA ILE A 961 43.51 15.57 -12.22
C ILE A 961 42.66 14.62 -13.10
N LEU A 962 41.33 14.83 -13.17
CA LEU A 962 40.38 14.01 -13.92
C LEU A 962 39.51 14.79 -14.93
N ASP A 963 39.95 15.98 -15.34
CA ASP A 963 39.58 16.64 -16.60
C ASP A 963 40.83 16.69 -17.50
#